data_AF-A0A8C2HHC3-F1
#
_entry.id   AF-A0A8C2HHC3-F1
#
_cell.length_a   1.000
_cell.length_b   1.000
_cell.length_c   1.000
_cell.angle_alpha   90.00
_cell.angle_beta   90.00
_cell.angle_gamma   90.00
#
_symmetry.space_group_name_H-M   'P 1'
#
loop_
_entity.id
_entity.type
_entity.pdbx_description
1 polymer ?
#
loop_
_entity_poly.entity_id
_entity_poly.type
_entity_poly.pdbx_seq_one_letter_code
_entity_poly.pdbx_strand_id
1 'polypeptide(L)'
;FWLILSAKENLPNNYAHMNIRSVAVHSGGVKYADSAGGFSYEDSGKLLSVTSNRFIHCFNVRILVFIENNDSTFCYEGTVSILELKQSSMMQRLAGWMPTAIRGDQSISDLAISLAVHQLEDDTFIFALCQDHKLRMWSLKHQMCLLVTDMLDYMPAGRGEVKASPAQAHKLRLFFSSSIGLCLAIYLAVPKRSQFCVLQLVASENNRYSLDHISTLFSTQETLVDFVLTATDIWAVWLDNDNQTVAKYISFEHNTTGTWNQVFVQPSPEEEVHVGEDQDPREIYLDVLFSPLRFTASAIIKALQIYKRGTERYSDLSWEELKKEVTVTVENELQGSVTEYEFCQEDYRLLQVEFWSKFYACCLQYQDVLSTPLALHISPATAMVCILKKVTSPSLTAGRLHLVEVQKVFPSVISGGLLLDSEMSHDILQLVQCLRMVNESLPEDMAYDMEKALEDLLSPEKVSEKVLEGLLASDNGNVIQDIANKLQDINNPIVAINMLLRELDLETDPLRVRISLSQLYGSSVAASLIGQAVCQTAMTRTLLCRDLLILQQLYLRIGNNVSSAQLLQLQQDFIPRCSNLLCTYHLLKQMSLTLSSSVPLDILNADLQHLSVLELSDSTTPTSRRSVLNPQTVVELFYQNVARKAIMSQIFSQQDVEGNQTMLHWPQMISSVLTLFCQFLWPSNPSFLFPECLMVNCQYEQLQECVRLVGPWCQVNVGSYRFVLGHCYLANGEGQKALQCFQEAAAEVDKEEFLMKLTGSDEEAATATTPRLLYYNKVLRLLEDIGLPELVVNLATLAISEAVNDERCQAALWTRIFKHHLDLGHNSQAYEALMQNPDSSRQLDCLRQLVVVLCERAQLRDLVQFSFVNLHDEVVSIIESRARAVDLMTHNYYELLYAFHINRHNYRKAGTVMFEYGMRLGREVRTLRGLQKQVNCYLAALSCLRLVHPDYAWIVQPSSGAAYERPGTSPKRNYDGEFAADPVSQQIDILELKDLEKEYVLARSRLTLAQQEPPSAAIAGGANSQEMVALLVQTGLFDTALTLCQTFNLSLTPVFEGLTFKCIKLQCKGDRDQTEVWNWLAANQLPTVITTKESSATDEAWRLLAHYLEKYPSQNAQYHCCVINKLLSHGVPVPDWLINAYKEVDAAALLRLYLNYDQLESAAELVLGYVDALLGKGHQYFGIEVCSLTTITI
;
A
#
# COMPACT_ATOMS: atom_id res chain seq x y z
N PHE A 1 46.88 -0.50 -1.19
CA PHE A 1 45.56 -1.14 -0.99
C PHE A 1 44.41 -0.15 -0.92
N TRP A 2 44.48 0.98 -0.19
CA TRP A 2 43.41 2.01 -0.20
C TRP A 2 43.40 2.94 -1.43
N LEU A 3 44.55 3.14 -2.09
CA LEU A 3 44.65 3.90 -3.35
C LEU A 3 43.94 3.24 -4.56
N ILE A 4 43.59 1.96 -4.48
CA ILE A 4 42.88 1.23 -5.56
C ILE A 4 41.35 1.36 -5.42
N LEU A 5 40.83 1.67 -4.23
CA LEU A 5 39.40 1.86 -4.00
C LEU A 5 38.93 3.30 -4.29
N SER A 6 39.79 4.30 -4.11
CA SER A 6 39.48 5.70 -4.44
C SER A 6 39.35 5.97 -5.95
N ALA A 7 39.85 5.08 -6.82
CA ALA A 7 39.80 5.26 -8.27
C ALA A 7 38.54 4.65 -8.93
N LYS A 8 37.65 4.00 -8.15
CA LYS A 8 36.47 3.31 -8.70
C LYS A 8 35.29 4.22 -9.03
N GLU A 9 35.27 5.48 -8.59
CA GLU A 9 34.13 6.38 -8.82
C GLU A 9 34.21 7.17 -10.14
N ASN A 10 35.32 7.11 -10.90
CA ASN A 10 35.51 7.92 -12.12
C ASN A 10 35.87 7.12 -13.40
N LEU A 11 35.58 5.81 -13.48
CA LEU A 11 35.85 5.01 -14.70
C LEU A 11 34.55 4.52 -15.37
N PRO A 12 34.41 4.63 -16.70
CA PRO A 12 33.25 4.13 -17.43
C PRO A 12 33.17 2.60 -17.42
N ASN A 13 32.07 2.09 -16.84
CA ASN A 13 31.34 0.81 -16.93
C ASN A 13 31.89 -0.52 -17.51
N ASN A 14 33.15 -0.70 -17.93
CA ASN A 14 33.53 -1.91 -18.68
C ASN A 14 34.31 -3.01 -17.92
N TYR A 15 34.43 -2.97 -16.58
CA TYR A 15 35.10 -4.05 -15.83
C TYR A 15 34.38 -4.41 -14.52
N ALA A 16 33.18 -4.96 -14.65
CA ALA A 16 32.50 -5.68 -13.58
C ALA A 16 32.69 -7.19 -13.81
N HIS A 17 33.56 -7.83 -13.03
CA HIS A 17 33.52 -9.26 -12.62
C HIS A 17 34.92 -9.72 -12.18
N MET A 18 35.25 -9.59 -10.90
CA MET A 18 36.21 -10.49 -10.24
C MET A 18 35.79 -10.72 -8.79
N ASN A 19 35.42 -11.97 -8.51
CA ASN A 19 35.00 -12.52 -7.23
C ASN A 19 36.24 -13.07 -6.50
N ILE A 20 36.49 -12.66 -5.25
CA ILE A 20 37.63 -13.17 -4.46
C ILE A 20 37.10 -14.20 -3.48
N ARG A 21 37.31 -15.49 -3.80
CA ARG A 21 37.09 -16.62 -2.87
C ARG A 21 38.32 -16.84 -1.98
N SER A 22 38.06 -17.15 -0.72
CA SER A 22 39.00 -17.64 0.28
C SER A 22 39.58 -19.01 -0.11
N VAL A 23 40.89 -19.22 0.12
CA VAL A 23 41.55 -20.53 -0.04
C VAL A 23 42.24 -20.91 1.28
N ALA A 24 41.91 -22.12 1.73
CA ALA A 24 42.48 -22.80 2.88
C ALA A 24 43.88 -23.38 2.56
N VAL A 25 44.72 -23.47 3.59
CA VAL A 25 46.06 -24.05 3.56
C VAL A 25 45.98 -25.55 3.33
N HIS A 26 46.51 -26.07 2.21
CA HIS A 26 47.03 -27.44 2.09
C HIS A 26 48.30 -27.45 1.21
N SER A 27 49.26 -28.26 1.64
CA SER A 27 50.59 -28.49 1.09
C SER A 27 50.57 -29.18 -0.28
N GLY A 28 51.37 -28.67 -1.23
CA GLY A 28 51.65 -29.33 -2.51
C GLY A 28 51.67 -28.34 -3.67
N GLY A 29 52.86 -28.06 -4.20
CA GLY A 29 53.08 -26.98 -5.17
C GLY A 29 52.42 -27.20 -6.53
N VAL A 30 51.81 -26.12 -7.06
CA VAL A 30 51.53 -25.91 -8.49
C VAL A 30 51.66 -24.41 -8.80
N LYS A 31 52.30 -24.10 -9.94
CA LYS A 31 52.55 -22.76 -10.49
C LYS A 31 51.25 -22.07 -10.92
N TYR A 32 51.11 -20.78 -10.61
CA TYR A 32 50.07 -19.91 -11.18
C TYR A 32 50.67 -18.91 -12.16
N ALA A 33 49.99 -18.76 -13.31
CA ALA A 33 50.23 -17.73 -14.31
C ALA A 33 49.33 -16.51 -14.03
N ASP A 34 49.86 -15.33 -14.34
CA ASP A 34 49.16 -14.05 -14.53
C ASP A 34 48.45 -13.43 -13.31
N SER A 35 49.26 -12.84 -12.44
CA SER A 35 48.94 -11.60 -11.72
C SER A 35 50.26 -10.88 -11.41
N ALA A 36 50.26 -9.54 -11.44
CA ALA A 36 51.44 -8.73 -11.15
C ALA A 36 52.08 -9.14 -9.80
N GLY A 37 53.26 -9.74 -9.88
CA GLY A 37 54.18 -9.99 -8.76
C GLY A 37 53.59 -10.63 -7.51
N GLY A 38 53.35 -11.95 -7.52
CA GLY A 38 53.23 -12.71 -6.29
C GLY A 38 54.57 -12.75 -5.55
N PHE A 39 54.66 -12.10 -4.38
CA PHE A 39 55.83 -12.17 -3.50
C PHE A 39 55.67 -13.33 -2.50
N SER A 40 56.62 -14.27 -2.46
CA SER A 40 56.78 -15.23 -1.35
C SER A 40 57.65 -14.60 -0.27
N TYR A 41 57.13 -14.46 0.95
CA TYR A 41 57.89 -13.94 2.10
C TYR A 41 58.59 -15.10 2.82
N GLU A 42 59.92 -15.14 2.74
CA GLU A 42 60.75 -15.72 3.80
C GLU A 42 61.22 -14.56 4.68
N ASP A 43 60.65 -14.51 5.88
CA ASP A 43 60.94 -13.59 6.99
C ASP A 43 60.62 -12.08 6.84
N SER A 44 60.18 -11.53 7.97
CA SER A 44 59.58 -10.21 8.23
C SER A 44 60.16 -9.02 7.45
N GLY A 45 59.38 -8.42 6.54
CA GLY A 45 59.67 -7.14 5.90
C GLY A 45 58.49 -6.17 5.94
N LYS A 46 58.74 -4.87 6.15
CA LYS A 46 57.71 -3.81 6.06
C LYS A 46 57.69 -3.23 4.64
N LEU A 47 56.50 -3.20 4.03
CA LEU A 47 56.26 -2.61 2.70
C LEU A 47 55.42 -1.33 2.84
N LEU A 48 55.85 -0.24 2.23
CA LEU A 48 55.15 1.04 2.26
C LEU A 48 55.09 1.66 0.86
N SER A 49 53.91 2.09 0.40
CA SER A 49 53.74 2.74 -0.90
C SER A 49 54.02 4.24 -0.79
N VAL A 50 54.76 4.78 -1.76
CA VAL A 50 55.16 6.21 -1.81
C VAL A 50 54.35 6.98 -2.84
N THR A 51 54.17 6.37 -4.02
CA THR A 51 53.37 6.88 -5.15
C THR A 51 52.75 5.67 -5.86
N SER A 52 51.94 5.89 -6.90
CA SER A 52 51.31 4.80 -7.68
C SER A 52 52.31 3.80 -8.30
N ASN A 53 53.57 4.20 -8.47
CA ASN A 53 54.63 3.40 -9.10
C ASN A 53 55.90 3.23 -8.25
N ARG A 54 55.88 3.59 -6.95
CA ARG A 54 57.04 3.43 -6.06
C ARG A 54 56.66 2.83 -4.71
N PHE A 55 57.44 1.85 -4.28
CA PHE A 55 57.28 1.14 -3.01
C PHE A 55 58.60 1.10 -2.25
N ILE A 56 58.55 1.17 -0.93
CA ILE A 56 59.70 1.03 -0.05
C ILE A 56 59.57 -0.31 0.68
N HIS A 57 60.64 -1.07 0.67
CA HIS A 57 60.78 -2.30 1.43
C HIS A 57 62.01 -2.22 2.32
N CYS A 58 61.82 -2.50 3.61
CA CYS A 58 62.94 -2.59 4.55
C CYS A 58 63.30 -4.07 4.76
N PHE A 59 64.54 -4.45 4.42
CA PHE A 59 65.06 -5.81 4.56
C PHE A 59 66.44 -5.80 5.20
N ASN A 60 66.64 -6.57 6.28
CA ASN A 60 67.93 -6.79 6.95
C ASN A 60 68.80 -5.53 6.97
N VAL A 61 68.28 -4.46 7.59
CA VAL A 61 68.97 -3.17 7.84
C VAL A 61 69.05 -2.22 6.63
N ARG A 62 68.58 -2.62 5.44
CA ARG A 62 68.59 -1.80 4.22
C ARG A 62 67.20 -1.30 3.88
N ILE A 63 67.10 -0.01 3.57
CA ILE A 63 65.89 0.58 2.97
C ILE A 63 66.05 0.49 1.46
N LEU A 64 65.28 -0.39 0.84
CA LEU A 64 65.22 -0.58 -0.61
C LEU A 64 63.98 0.13 -1.15
N VAL A 65 64.16 1.00 -2.14
CA VAL A 65 63.06 1.64 -2.86
C VAL A 65 62.92 0.93 -4.20
N PHE A 66 61.78 0.27 -4.38
CA PHE A 66 61.36 -0.35 -5.62
C PHE A 66 60.62 0.68 -6.47
N ILE A 67 61.07 0.90 -7.70
CA ILE A 67 60.48 1.81 -8.66
C ILE A 67 60.01 0.98 -9.85
N GLU A 68 58.70 1.00 -10.09
CA GLU A 68 58.08 0.39 -11.26
C GLU A 68 58.22 1.34 -12.45
N ASN A 69 59.03 0.95 -13.44
CA ASN A 69 59.25 1.73 -14.64
C ASN A 69 58.17 1.37 -15.66
N ASN A 70 57.11 2.17 -15.74
CA ASN A 70 56.12 2.09 -16.82
C ASN A 70 56.65 2.74 -18.10
N ASP A 71 57.74 2.19 -18.64
CA ASP A 71 58.22 2.52 -19.99
C ASP A 71 57.64 1.51 -20.99
N SER A 72 56.35 1.64 -21.30
CA SER A 72 55.76 1.38 -22.62
C SER A 72 54.24 1.39 -22.55
N THR A 73 53.62 1.95 -23.58
CA THR A 73 52.17 1.97 -23.84
C THR A 73 51.56 0.58 -24.11
N PHE A 74 52.24 -0.51 -23.78
CA PHE A 74 51.76 -1.88 -23.90
C PHE A 74 52.16 -2.68 -22.66
N CYS A 75 51.20 -2.86 -21.74
CA CYS A 75 51.36 -3.62 -20.51
C CYS A 75 51.66 -5.10 -20.79
N TYR A 76 52.92 -5.52 -20.84
CA TYR A 76 53.26 -6.96 -20.70
C TYR A 76 54.47 -7.28 -19.83
N GLU A 77 55.38 -6.35 -19.50
CA GLU A 77 56.45 -6.60 -18.52
C GLU A 77 56.80 -5.34 -17.71
N GLY A 78 56.30 -5.26 -16.46
CA GLY A 78 56.72 -4.22 -15.52
C GLY A 78 58.14 -4.50 -15.03
N THR A 79 59.12 -3.68 -15.43
CA THR A 79 60.49 -3.79 -14.90
C THR A 79 60.59 -3.02 -13.58
N VAL A 80 61.02 -3.70 -12.53
CA VAL A 80 61.21 -3.09 -11.20
C VAL A 80 62.69 -2.78 -11.02
N SER A 81 63.01 -1.50 -10.83
CA SER A 81 64.36 -1.07 -10.45
C SER A 81 64.48 -0.92 -8.93
N ILE A 82 65.61 -1.35 -8.36
CA ILE A 82 65.87 -1.34 -6.91
C ILE A 82 66.89 -0.25 -6.60
N LEU A 83 66.51 0.70 -5.76
CA LEU A 83 67.38 1.75 -5.25
C LEU A 83 67.67 1.51 -3.77
N GLU A 84 68.94 1.31 -3.41
CA GLU A 84 69.38 1.13 -2.03
C GLU A 84 69.80 2.48 -1.41
N LEU A 85 69.13 2.91 -0.34
CA LEU A 85 69.51 4.11 0.41
C LEU A 85 70.61 3.78 1.41
N LYS A 86 71.79 4.41 1.26
CA LYS A 86 72.95 4.18 2.14
C LYS A 86 73.13 5.32 3.13
N GLN A 87 73.42 4.98 4.39
CA GLN A 87 73.84 5.98 5.38
C GLN A 87 75.31 6.33 5.13
N SER A 88 75.57 7.52 4.57
CA SER A 88 76.93 8.01 4.34
C SER A 88 77.55 8.52 5.65
N SER A 89 77.95 7.63 6.56
CA SER A 89 78.76 8.07 7.70
C SER A 89 80.23 8.21 7.24
N MET A 90 80.71 9.45 7.13
CA MET A 90 82.14 9.73 6.90
C MET A 90 83.03 9.12 8.01
N MET A 91 82.47 8.84 9.20
CA MET A 91 83.20 8.32 10.35
C MET A 91 83.43 6.79 10.36
N GLN A 92 82.66 5.98 9.63
CA GLN A 92 82.95 4.53 9.56
C GLN A 92 84.18 4.20 8.73
N ARG A 93 84.70 5.12 7.92
CA ARG A 93 85.93 4.92 7.12
C ARG A 93 87.21 4.86 7.96
N LEU A 94 87.19 5.28 9.23
CA LEU A 94 88.36 5.24 10.11
C LEU A 94 88.44 3.98 11.00
N ALA A 95 87.39 3.15 11.06
CA ALA A 95 87.35 1.94 11.89
C ALA A 95 87.61 0.63 11.12
N GLY A 96 88.27 0.71 9.95
CA GLY A 96 88.44 -0.39 8.99
C GLY A 96 89.63 -1.35 9.24
N TRP A 97 90.24 -1.37 10.43
CA TRP A 97 91.46 -2.13 10.71
C TRP A 97 91.30 -3.26 11.76
N MET A 98 90.10 -3.80 11.95
CA MET A 98 89.90 -5.02 12.75
C MET A 98 88.96 -6.04 12.08
N PRO A 99 89.36 -7.33 11.99
CA PRO A 99 88.54 -8.40 11.39
C PRO A 99 87.22 -8.65 12.14
N THR A 100 86.18 -9.00 11.38
CA THR A 100 84.79 -9.23 11.80
C THR A 100 84.56 -10.41 12.76
N ALA A 101 85.54 -11.29 12.95
CA ALA A 101 85.38 -12.50 13.78
C ALA A 101 85.36 -12.24 15.30
N ILE A 102 85.73 -11.03 15.76
CA ILE A 102 85.78 -10.66 17.19
C ILE A 102 84.60 -9.74 17.58
N ARG A 103 83.86 -9.19 16.60
CA ARG A 103 82.59 -8.49 16.87
C ARG A 103 81.47 -9.51 16.80
N GLY A 104 81.04 -10.04 17.95
CA GLY A 104 79.75 -10.71 18.03
C GLY A 104 78.64 -9.78 17.53
N ASP A 105 77.83 -10.24 16.57
CA ASP A 105 76.50 -9.76 16.13
C ASP A 105 76.10 -8.27 16.33
N GLN A 106 77.02 -7.32 16.20
CA GLN A 106 76.72 -5.88 16.33
C GLN A 106 76.17 -5.24 15.05
N SER A 107 75.41 -5.97 14.22
CA SER A 107 74.84 -5.43 12.97
C SER A 107 73.32 -5.33 12.93
N ILE A 108 72.60 -5.60 14.02
CA ILE A 108 71.12 -5.63 14.04
C ILE A 108 70.49 -4.26 14.42
N SER A 109 71.30 -3.31 14.92
CA SER A 109 70.83 -2.07 15.57
C SER A 109 70.17 -1.03 14.64
N ASP A 110 70.40 -1.10 13.34
CA ASP A 110 69.91 -0.12 12.36
C ASP A 110 68.54 -0.53 11.73
N LEU A 111 67.95 -1.66 12.12
CA LEU A 111 66.66 -2.10 11.57
C LEU A 111 65.53 -1.11 11.89
N ALA A 112 64.78 -0.69 10.87
CA ALA A 112 63.64 0.21 11.04
C ALA A 112 62.44 -0.51 11.69
N ILE A 113 62.06 -0.08 12.90
CA ILE A 113 60.87 -0.54 13.61
C ILE A 113 59.63 0.17 13.08
N SER A 114 59.72 1.45 12.74
CA SER A 114 58.59 2.22 12.22
C SER A 114 59.04 3.12 11.09
N LEU A 115 58.26 3.18 10.02
CA LEU A 115 58.54 3.94 8.81
C LEU A 115 57.36 4.84 8.51
N ALA A 116 57.66 6.08 8.14
CA ALA A 116 56.67 7.01 7.65
C ALA A 116 57.26 7.84 6.50
N VAL A 117 56.41 8.26 5.58
CA VAL A 117 56.81 9.00 4.39
C VAL A 117 55.96 10.25 4.25
N HIS A 118 56.60 11.35 3.90
CA HIS A 118 55.92 12.59 3.60
C HIS A 118 56.53 13.22 2.35
N GLN A 119 55.67 13.65 1.44
CA GLN A 119 56.09 14.43 0.27
C GLN A 119 55.97 15.91 0.63
N LEU A 120 57.08 16.63 0.51
CA LEU A 120 57.14 18.07 0.74
C LEU A 120 57.77 18.69 -0.50
N GLU A 121 57.01 19.55 -1.19
CA GLU A 121 57.40 20.14 -2.48
C GLU A 121 57.80 19.05 -3.52
N ASP A 122 59.03 19.12 -4.05
CA ASP A 122 59.59 18.24 -5.08
C ASP A 122 60.40 17.05 -4.52
N ASP A 123 60.45 16.86 -3.20
CA ASP A 123 61.19 15.78 -2.56
C ASP A 123 60.28 14.89 -1.71
N THR A 124 60.68 13.64 -1.55
CA THR A 124 60.02 12.67 -0.68
C THR A 124 60.95 12.33 0.48
N PHE A 125 60.50 12.66 1.68
CA PHE A 125 61.23 12.36 2.90
C PHE A 125 60.75 11.04 3.50
N ILE A 126 61.70 10.17 3.81
CA ILE A 126 61.47 8.90 4.49
C ILE A 126 61.99 9.06 5.91
N PHE A 127 61.14 8.80 6.89
CA PHE A 127 61.49 8.80 8.31
C PHE A 127 61.48 7.35 8.80
N ALA A 128 62.57 6.91 9.42
CA ALA A 128 62.66 5.61 10.06
C ALA A 128 63.08 5.74 11.52
N LEU A 129 62.30 5.09 12.39
CA LEU A 129 62.64 4.89 13.79
C LEU A 129 63.23 3.48 13.95
N CYS A 130 64.48 3.40 14.37
CA CYS A 130 65.27 2.17 14.35
C CYS A 130 65.41 1.49 15.73
N GLN A 131 65.89 0.24 15.74
CA GLN A 131 66.15 -0.55 16.95
C GLN A 131 67.14 0.09 17.92
N ASP A 132 68.03 0.95 17.45
CA ASP A 132 68.96 1.75 18.25
C ASP A 132 68.36 3.02 18.88
N HIS A 133 67.03 3.15 18.88
CA HIS A 133 66.27 4.30 19.37
C HIS A 133 66.53 5.61 18.60
N LYS A 134 67.19 5.58 17.45
CA LYS A 134 67.41 6.78 16.64
C LYS A 134 66.35 6.93 15.57
N LEU A 135 65.92 8.18 15.39
CA LEU A 135 65.14 8.61 14.25
C LEU A 135 66.10 9.07 13.15
N ARG A 136 65.91 8.53 11.95
CA ARG A 136 66.69 8.88 10.76
C ARG A 136 65.75 9.40 9.68
N MET A 137 66.15 10.46 8.97
CA MET A 137 65.43 11.00 7.82
C MET A 137 66.28 10.88 6.56
N TRP A 138 65.70 10.39 5.46
CA TRP A 138 66.35 10.32 4.15
C TRP A 138 65.56 11.13 3.14
N SER A 139 66.29 11.81 2.25
CA SER A 139 65.73 12.40 1.04
C SER A 139 65.81 11.40 -0.10
N LEU A 140 64.70 11.16 -0.78
CA LEU A 140 64.68 10.29 -1.96
C LEU A 140 65.35 10.96 -3.17
N LYS A 141 65.20 12.28 -3.32
CA LYS A 141 65.82 13.07 -4.40
C LYS A 141 67.35 13.08 -4.27
N HIS A 142 67.86 13.25 -3.05
CA HIS A 142 69.29 13.32 -2.78
C HIS A 142 69.92 11.96 -2.45
N GLN A 143 69.12 10.92 -2.16
CA GLN A 143 69.56 9.55 -1.82
C GLN A 143 70.48 9.47 -0.59
N MET A 144 70.38 10.44 0.32
CA MET A 144 71.26 10.59 1.47
C MET A 144 70.45 10.76 2.75
N CYS A 145 71.04 10.36 3.88
CA CYS A 145 70.47 10.60 5.20
C CYS A 145 70.75 12.05 5.62
N LEU A 146 69.70 12.82 5.86
CA LEU A 146 69.76 14.26 6.14
C LEU A 146 69.70 14.59 7.63
N LEU A 147 69.10 13.70 8.44
CA LEU A 147 68.91 13.91 9.88
C LEU A 147 69.08 12.58 10.62
N VAL A 148 69.77 12.62 11.75
CA VAL A 148 69.86 11.53 12.73
C VAL A 148 69.73 12.12 14.13
N THR A 149 68.71 11.67 14.89
CA THR A 149 68.43 12.18 16.24
C THR A 149 68.25 10.99 17.20
N ASP A 150 68.88 11.05 18.37
CA ASP A 150 68.69 10.07 19.45
C ASP A 150 67.40 10.39 20.21
N MET A 151 66.38 9.53 20.09
CA MET A 151 65.09 9.78 20.73
C MET A 151 65.15 9.67 22.26
N LEU A 152 66.19 9.02 22.81
CA LEU A 152 66.38 8.93 24.25
C LEU A 152 66.82 10.26 24.88
N ASP A 153 67.25 11.24 24.08
CA ASP A 153 67.54 12.60 24.60
C ASP A 153 66.26 13.29 25.11
N TYR A 154 65.09 12.89 24.61
CA TYR A 154 63.77 13.35 25.07
C TYR A 154 63.21 12.48 26.23
N MET A 155 64.00 11.51 26.74
CA MET A 155 63.69 10.65 27.89
C MET A 155 64.77 10.77 28.98
N PRO A 156 64.81 11.88 29.74
CA PRO A 156 65.83 12.06 30.77
C PRO A 156 65.73 11.03 31.91
N ALA A 157 64.53 10.52 32.21
CA ALA A 157 64.30 9.50 33.23
C ALA A 157 64.29 8.08 32.61
N GLY A 158 65.24 7.22 33.01
CA GLY A 158 65.30 5.81 32.56
C GLY A 158 66.20 5.54 31.34
N ARG A 159 66.89 6.56 30.82
CA ARG A 159 67.82 6.44 29.67
C ARG A 159 68.82 5.28 29.77
N GLY A 160 69.37 5.03 30.96
CA GLY A 160 70.36 3.99 31.19
C GLY A 160 69.81 2.56 31.06
N GLU A 161 68.56 2.33 31.44
CA GLU A 161 67.91 1.01 31.40
C GLU A 161 67.47 0.64 29.97
N VAL A 162 66.99 1.63 29.21
CA VAL A 162 66.47 1.43 27.86
C VAL A 162 67.58 1.27 26.83
N LYS A 163 68.71 1.97 26.99
CA LYS A 163 69.83 1.95 26.04
C LYS A 163 70.45 0.55 25.83
N ALA A 164 70.21 -0.39 26.75
CA ALA A 164 70.74 -1.75 26.68
C ALA A 164 69.82 -2.74 25.94
N SER A 165 68.54 -2.40 25.71
CA SER A 165 67.57 -3.29 25.05
C SER A 165 67.17 -2.75 23.67
N PRO A 166 67.09 -3.59 22.62
CA PRO A 166 66.66 -3.13 21.31
C PRO A 166 65.20 -2.70 21.36
N ALA A 167 64.88 -1.58 20.72
CA ALA A 167 63.49 -1.17 20.61
C ALA A 167 62.70 -2.11 19.70
N GLN A 168 61.55 -2.61 20.19
CA GLN A 168 60.71 -3.56 19.45
C GLN A 168 59.32 -2.99 19.09
N ALA A 169 58.81 -2.07 19.90
CA ALA A 169 57.43 -1.59 19.81
C ALA A 169 57.31 -0.07 19.66
N HIS A 170 58.41 0.65 19.38
CA HIS A 170 58.33 2.08 19.10
C HIS A 170 57.56 2.35 17.81
N LYS A 171 56.78 3.44 17.78
CA LYS A 171 55.94 3.80 16.63
C LYS A 171 56.10 5.27 16.26
N LEU A 172 56.06 5.56 14.95
CA LEU A 172 56.18 6.88 14.38
C LEU A 172 54.95 7.20 13.53
N ARG A 173 54.41 8.42 13.69
CA ARG A 173 53.35 9.00 12.86
C ARG A 173 53.73 10.41 12.43
N LEU A 174 53.31 10.80 11.23
CA LEU A 174 53.54 12.13 10.67
C LEU A 174 52.20 12.85 10.51
N PHE A 175 52.20 14.14 10.77
CA PHE A 175 51.05 15.01 10.58
C PHE A 175 51.51 16.37 10.04
N PHE A 176 50.78 16.93 9.08
CA PHE A 176 51.08 18.26 8.53
C PHE A 176 49.96 19.24 8.90
N SER A 177 50.34 20.33 9.57
CA SER A 177 49.44 21.46 9.84
C SER A 177 49.85 22.67 9.00
N SER A 178 48.89 23.44 8.50
CA SER A 178 49.18 24.74 7.88
C SER A 178 49.73 25.77 8.87
N SER A 179 49.42 25.64 10.17
CA SER A 179 49.89 26.55 11.22
C SER A 179 51.24 26.16 11.82
N ILE A 180 51.53 24.86 11.96
CA ILE A 180 52.71 24.32 12.65
C ILE A 180 53.71 23.69 11.66
N GLY A 181 53.32 23.39 10.43
CA GLY A 181 54.16 22.64 9.49
C GLY A 181 54.15 21.14 9.75
N LEU A 182 55.24 20.44 9.40
CA LEU A 182 55.35 18.99 9.52
C LEU A 182 55.73 18.58 10.95
N CYS A 183 54.81 17.92 11.64
CA CYS A 183 54.99 17.35 12.97
C CYS A 183 55.25 15.84 12.91
N LEU A 184 56.18 15.39 13.74
CA LEU A 184 56.51 14.00 13.99
C LEU A 184 56.04 13.64 15.40
N ALA A 185 55.25 12.58 15.50
CA ALA A 185 54.83 12.05 16.79
C ALA A 185 55.38 10.65 16.98
N ILE A 186 56.05 10.46 18.10
CA ILE A 186 56.84 9.25 18.36
C ILE A 186 56.39 8.67 19.68
N TYR A 187 55.94 7.42 19.64
CA TYR A 187 55.67 6.62 20.82
C TYR A 187 56.90 5.79 21.17
N LEU A 188 57.47 6.09 22.33
CA LEU A 188 58.59 5.36 22.91
C LEU A 188 58.02 4.31 23.87
N ALA A 189 57.85 3.10 23.35
CA ALA A 189 57.47 1.92 24.13
C ALA A 189 58.59 1.53 25.11
N VAL A 190 58.41 1.85 26.39
CA VAL A 190 59.36 1.55 27.46
C VAL A 190 58.61 0.87 28.61
N PRO A 191 59.08 -0.26 29.15
CA PRO A 191 58.40 -0.95 30.24
C PRO A 191 58.08 0.00 31.40
N LYS A 192 56.80 0.10 31.77
CA LYS A 192 56.26 0.94 32.86
C LYS A 192 56.42 2.47 32.70
N ARG A 193 57.04 2.97 31.63
CA ARG A 193 57.32 4.41 31.40
C ARG A 193 57.19 4.83 29.94
N SER A 194 56.28 4.23 29.19
CA SER A 194 56.04 4.63 27.81
C SER A 194 55.61 6.10 27.73
N GLN A 195 56.04 6.81 26.69
CA GLN A 195 55.68 8.21 26.47
C GLN A 195 55.53 8.54 24.98
N PHE A 196 54.75 9.57 24.70
CA PHE A 196 54.62 10.20 23.40
C PHE A 196 55.47 11.47 23.36
N CYS A 197 56.21 11.68 22.27
CA CYS A 197 56.94 12.91 22.00
C CYS A 197 56.44 13.50 20.68
N VAL A 198 56.04 14.78 20.71
CA VAL A 198 55.66 15.54 19.51
C VAL A 198 56.78 16.52 19.18
N LEU A 199 57.30 16.41 17.96
CA LEU A 199 58.42 17.19 17.45
C LEU A 199 58.01 17.89 16.16
N GLN A 200 58.50 19.11 15.92
CA GLN A 200 58.31 19.84 14.68
C GLN A 200 59.56 19.73 13.81
N LEU A 201 59.41 19.42 12.52
CA LEU A 201 60.52 19.49 11.58
C LEU A 201 60.71 20.94 11.13
N VAL A 202 61.88 21.51 11.45
CA VAL A 202 62.25 22.86 11.04
C VAL A 202 63.40 22.80 10.04
N ALA A 203 63.21 23.45 8.89
CA ALA A 203 64.24 23.60 7.87
C ALA A 203 64.99 24.93 8.09
N SER A 204 66.31 24.85 8.27
CA SER A 204 67.18 26.03 8.30
C SER A 204 67.60 26.43 6.88
N GLU A 205 67.98 27.69 6.65
CA GLU A 205 68.31 28.29 5.34
C GLU A 205 69.36 27.51 4.51
N ASN A 206 70.13 26.61 5.13
CA ASN A 206 71.17 25.79 4.48
C ASN A 206 70.76 24.32 4.18
N ASN A 207 69.46 24.01 4.00
CA ASN A 207 68.97 22.62 3.85
C ASN A 207 69.38 21.69 5.02
N ARG A 208 69.62 22.25 6.20
CA ARG A 208 69.81 21.48 7.44
C ARG A 208 68.49 21.42 8.16
N TYR A 209 68.07 20.19 8.47
CA TYR A 209 66.85 19.93 9.22
C TYR A 209 67.19 19.76 10.70
N SER A 210 66.34 20.30 11.57
CA SER A 210 66.35 20.05 13.01
C SER A 210 64.95 19.67 13.49
N LEU A 211 64.88 19.05 14.67
CA LEU A 211 63.63 18.70 15.33
C LEU A 211 63.47 19.53 16.59
N ASP A 212 62.47 20.40 16.58
CA ASP A 212 62.12 21.23 17.72
C ASP A 212 61.08 20.48 18.57
N HIS A 213 61.29 20.48 19.88
CA HIS A 213 60.40 19.78 20.81
C HIS A 213 59.15 20.62 21.09
N ILE A 214 57.96 20.04 20.89
CA ILE A 214 56.68 20.68 21.22
C ILE A 214 56.22 20.20 22.60
N SER A 215 56.07 18.88 22.77
CA SER A 215 55.54 18.31 24.02
C SER A 215 55.94 16.86 24.24
N THR A 216 55.94 16.45 25.51
CA THR A 216 56.10 15.05 25.95
C THR A 216 54.92 14.67 26.83
N LEU A 217 54.24 13.58 26.52
CA LEU A 217 53.04 13.12 27.20
C LEU A 217 53.24 11.68 27.68
N PHE A 218 52.98 11.42 28.97
CA PHE A 218 53.15 10.09 29.54
C PHE A 218 51.98 9.16 29.16
N SER A 219 52.29 7.92 28.81
CA SER A 219 51.30 6.90 28.47
C SER A 219 50.70 6.26 29.72
N THR A 220 49.54 5.65 29.57
CA THR A 220 48.92 4.75 30.55
C THR A 220 49.66 3.40 30.62
N GLN A 221 49.34 2.57 31.63
CA GLN A 221 49.94 1.24 31.81
C GLN A 221 49.44 0.19 30.81
N GLU A 222 48.41 0.51 30.03
CA GLU A 222 47.77 -0.37 29.05
C GLU A 222 48.65 -0.60 27.81
N THR A 223 48.32 -1.61 27.00
CA THR A 223 49.10 -1.97 25.81
C THR A 223 48.66 -1.19 24.58
N LEU A 224 49.55 -0.39 23.98
CA LEU A 224 49.20 0.46 22.83
C LEU A 224 48.98 -0.36 21.55
N VAL A 225 47.77 -0.27 20.99
CA VAL A 225 47.41 -0.87 19.69
C VAL A 225 47.79 0.05 18.55
N ASP A 226 47.38 1.31 18.56
CA ASP A 226 47.72 2.30 17.53
C ASP A 226 47.47 3.74 18.01
N PHE A 227 48.04 4.71 17.31
CA PHE A 227 47.77 6.14 17.55
C PHE A 227 47.84 6.96 16.27
N VAL A 228 47.19 8.13 16.31
CA VAL A 228 47.10 9.10 15.22
C VAL A 228 46.98 10.53 15.80
N LEU A 229 47.25 11.55 15.00
CA LEU A 229 47.25 12.95 15.44
C LEU A 229 46.31 13.78 14.58
N THR A 230 45.59 14.67 15.25
CA THR A 230 44.91 15.82 14.65
C THR A 230 45.81 17.06 14.76
N ALA A 231 45.29 18.23 14.37
CA ALA A 231 46.01 19.50 14.52
C ALA A 231 46.37 19.84 15.97
N THR A 232 45.58 19.38 16.94
CA THR A 232 45.65 19.80 18.35
C THR A 232 45.82 18.63 19.33
N ASP A 233 45.41 17.42 18.93
CA ASP A 233 45.25 16.28 19.84
C ASP A 233 45.92 15.01 19.32
N ILE A 234 46.36 14.17 20.26
CA ILE A 234 46.78 12.80 20.00
C ILE A 234 45.63 11.87 20.37
N TRP A 235 45.25 11.00 19.43
CA TRP A 235 44.29 9.94 19.61
C TRP A 235 45.01 8.59 19.67
N ALA A 236 44.72 7.79 20.68
CA ALA A 236 45.33 6.48 20.84
C ALA A 236 44.30 5.43 21.30
N VAL A 237 44.55 4.18 20.91
CA VAL A 237 43.77 3.01 21.31
C VAL A 237 44.71 2.01 21.96
N TRP A 238 44.28 1.50 23.11
CA TRP A 238 44.97 0.50 23.91
C TRP A 238 44.08 -0.74 24.14
N LEU A 239 44.71 -1.82 24.58
CA LEU A 239 44.04 -2.95 25.21
C LEU A 239 44.40 -2.95 26.70
N ASP A 240 43.36 -3.03 27.55
CA ASP A 240 43.51 -3.23 29.00
C ASP A 240 43.90 -4.68 29.32
N ASN A 241 44.13 -4.99 30.60
CA ASN A 241 44.50 -6.30 31.11
C ASN A 241 43.49 -7.39 30.74
N ASP A 242 42.21 -7.04 30.61
CA ASP A 242 41.11 -7.93 30.20
C ASP A 242 40.93 -7.99 28.66
N ASN A 243 41.89 -7.50 27.88
CA ASN A 243 41.84 -7.38 26.41
C ASN A 243 40.67 -6.52 25.88
N GLN A 244 40.11 -5.65 26.71
CA GLN A 244 39.07 -4.71 26.32
C GLN A 244 39.65 -3.48 25.64
N THR A 245 38.91 -2.91 24.69
CA THR A 245 39.37 -1.78 23.88
C THR A 245 39.19 -0.45 24.61
N VAL A 246 40.29 0.25 24.84
CA VAL A 246 40.29 1.56 25.50
C VAL A 246 40.76 2.61 24.50
N ALA A 247 39.93 3.61 24.21
CA ALA A 247 40.29 4.75 23.37
C ALA A 247 40.44 6.02 24.22
N LYS A 248 41.50 6.80 24.03
CA LYS A 248 41.73 8.07 24.74
C LYS A 248 42.31 9.11 23.80
N TYR A 249 42.07 10.37 24.12
CA TYR A 249 42.71 11.50 23.45
C TYR A 249 43.30 12.49 24.46
N ILE A 250 44.25 13.28 24.02
CA ILE A 250 44.92 14.30 24.83
C ILE A 250 45.35 15.46 23.94
N SER A 251 45.10 16.69 24.38
CA SER A 251 45.65 17.86 23.69
C SER A 251 47.14 17.95 23.95
N PHE A 252 47.92 18.27 22.92
CA PHE A 252 49.36 18.47 23.06
C PHE A 252 49.76 19.95 23.05
N GLU A 253 48.82 20.87 22.75
CA GLU A 253 49.03 22.33 22.76
C GLU A 253 48.45 23.03 24.01
N HIS A 254 47.27 22.60 24.48
CA HIS A 254 46.51 23.31 25.53
C HIS A 254 46.43 22.56 26.87
N ASN A 255 47.36 21.64 27.13
CA ASN A 255 47.26 20.73 28.27
C ASN A 255 47.81 21.33 29.56
N THR A 256 46.93 21.72 30.48
CA THR A 256 47.30 22.21 31.83
C THR A 256 47.34 21.11 32.90
N THR A 257 46.62 20.00 32.71
CA THR A 257 46.45 18.94 33.72
C THR A 257 47.24 17.65 33.46
N GLY A 258 47.67 17.42 32.21
CA GLY A 258 48.40 16.21 31.80
C GLY A 258 47.55 14.94 31.74
N THR A 259 46.22 15.05 31.80
CA THR A 259 45.31 13.90 31.91
C THR A 259 44.78 13.47 30.54
N TRP A 260 44.75 12.15 30.30
CA TRP A 260 44.12 11.57 29.11
C TRP A 260 42.60 11.56 29.26
N ASN A 261 41.89 12.03 28.23
CA ASN A 261 40.44 11.98 28.15
C ASN A 261 40.02 10.66 27.52
N GLN A 262 39.38 9.78 28.31
CA GLN A 262 38.88 8.51 27.81
C GLN A 262 37.61 8.72 26.98
N VAL A 263 37.53 8.02 25.85
CA VAL A 263 36.32 7.95 25.04
C VAL A 263 35.67 6.59 25.22
N PHE A 264 34.34 6.62 25.37
CA PHE A 264 33.54 5.43 25.50
C PHE A 264 33.45 4.73 24.15
N VAL A 265 33.89 3.48 24.14
CA VAL A 265 33.65 2.55 23.04
C VAL A 265 32.42 1.75 23.42
N GLN A 266 31.58 1.39 22.45
CA GLN A 266 30.39 0.58 22.71
C GLN A 266 30.76 -0.65 23.56
N PRO A 267 30.03 -0.91 24.67
CA PRO A 267 30.28 -2.04 25.53
C PRO A 267 30.08 -3.37 24.79
N SER A 268 30.75 -4.42 25.26
CA SER A 268 30.46 -5.79 24.85
C SER A 268 29.02 -6.14 25.24
N PRO A 269 28.36 -7.06 24.52
CA PRO A 269 27.11 -7.66 24.99
C PRO A 269 27.30 -8.25 26.40
N GLU A 270 26.21 -8.34 27.17
CA GLU A 270 26.23 -8.91 28.52
C GLU A 270 26.64 -10.39 28.47
N GLU A 271 27.35 -10.87 29.50
CA GLU A 271 27.82 -12.26 29.54
C GLU A 271 26.67 -13.24 29.78
N GLU A 272 25.67 -12.82 30.55
CA GLU A 272 24.49 -13.61 30.89
C GLU A 272 23.21 -12.87 30.45
N VAL A 273 22.20 -13.64 30.04
CA VAL A 273 20.88 -13.10 29.65
C VAL A 273 19.89 -13.48 30.75
N HIS A 274 19.31 -12.47 31.40
CA HIS A 274 18.26 -12.68 32.37
C HIS A 274 16.95 -13.07 31.66
N VAL A 275 16.36 -14.21 32.04
CA VAL A 275 15.08 -14.70 31.51
C VAL A 275 14.08 -14.78 32.66
N GLY A 276 13.07 -13.90 32.64
CA GLY A 276 12.03 -13.87 33.67
C GLY A 276 11.25 -15.19 33.75
N GLU A 277 10.67 -15.49 34.91
CA GLU A 277 9.94 -16.76 35.15
C GLU A 277 8.77 -16.96 34.18
N ASP A 278 8.07 -15.88 33.81
CA ASP A 278 6.90 -15.89 32.93
C ASP A 278 7.23 -15.79 31.42
N GLN A 279 8.51 -15.72 31.03
CA GLN A 279 8.94 -15.49 29.65
C GLN A 279 9.41 -16.77 28.96
N ASP A 280 9.14 -16.89 27.65
CA ASP A 280 9.73 -17.94 26.80
C ASP A 280 11.23 -17.65 26.61
N PRO A 281 12.14 -18.52 27.11
CA PRO A 281 13.58 -18.32 26.93
C PRO A 281 13.96 -18.09 25.48
N ARG A 282 13.33 -18.82 24.55
CA ARG A 282 13.63 -18.72 23.12
C ARG A 282 13.41 -17.30 22.60
N GLU A 283 12.28 -16.68 22.92
CA GLU A 283 11.95 -15.33 22.45
C GLU A 283 12.95 -14.31 22.98
N ILE A 284 13.29 -14.37 24.27
CA ILE A 284 14.27 -13.48 24.90
C ILE A 284 15.65 -13.61 24.26
N TYR A 285 16.18 -14.84 24.09
CA TYR A 285 17.48 -15.03 23.47
C TYR A 285 17.50 -14.56 22.01
N LEU A 286 16.42 -14.80 21.27
CA LEU A 286 16.30 -14.31 19.90
C LEU A 286 16.25 -12.78 19.83
N ASP A 287 15.53 -12.14 20.73
CA ASP A 287 15.44 -10.69 20.75
C ASP A 287 16.77 -10.05 21.13
N VAL A 288 17.52 -10.63 22.08
CA VAL A 288 18.88 -10.16 22.41
C VAL A 288 19.87 -10.40 21.26
N LEU A 289 19.88 -11.59 20.65
CA LEU A 289 20.80 -11.93 19.56
C LEU A 289 20.57 -11.09 18.31
N PHE A 290 19.31 -10.83 17.97
CA PHE A 290 18.92 -10.10 16.77
C PHE A 290 18.60 -8.62 17.03
N SER A 291 18.76 -8.16 18.27
CA SER A 291 18.72 -6.74 18.63
C SER A 291 19.80 -6.00 17.85
N PRO A 292 19.46 -4.86 17.22
CA PRO A 292 20.47 -4.07 16.52
C PRO A 292 21.57 -3.64 17.50
N LEU A 293 22.77 -3.48 16.96
CA LEU A 293 23.97 -3.01 17.67
C LEU A 293 24.65 -4.03 18.59
N ARG A 294 23.99 -5.12 19.02
CA ARG A 294 24.59 -6.14 19.90
C ARG A 294 25.53 -7.06 19.13
N PHE A 295 25.01 -7.83 18.17
CA PHE A 295 25.79 -8.82 17.40
C PHE A 295 25.91 -8.46 15.92
N THR A 296 27.04 -8.82 15.31
CA THR A 296 27.21 -8.73 13.85
C THR A 296 26.65 -9.98 13.17
N ALA A 297 26.07 -9.84 11.97
CA ALA A 297 25.64 -10.98 11.15
C ALA A 297 26.77 -12.02 10.99
N SER A 298 28.01 -11.55 10.81
CA SER A 298 29.19 -12.40 10.70
C SER A 298 29.52 -13.21 11.96
N ALA A 299 29.22 -12.69 13.16
CA ALA A 299 29.42 -13.43 14.39
C ALA A 299 28.39 -14.57 14.51
N ILE A 300 27.11 -14.27 14.26
CA ILE A 300 26.01 -15.25 14.31
C ILE A 300 26.21 -16.34 13.27
N ILE A 301 26.54 -15.99 12.02
CA ILE A 301 26.79 -16.97 10.95
C ILE A 301 27.95 -17.91 11.30
N LYS A 302 29.04 -17.39 11.88
CA LYS A 302 30.17 -18.23 12.31
C LYS A 302 29.81 -19.15 13.47
N ALA A 303 29.07 -18.63 14.46
CA ALA A 303 28.57 -19.44 15.56
C ALA A 303 27.67 -20.57 15.05
N LEU A 304 26.74 -20.25 14.14
CA LEU A 304 25.83 -21.20 13.49
C LEU A 304 26.56 -22.31 12.72
N GLN A 305 27.57 -21.95 11.90
CA GLN A 305 28.37 -22.93 11.13
C GLN A 305 29.03 -23.98 12.04
N ILE A 306 29.53 -23.53 13.18
CA ILE A 306 30.25 -24.38 14.13
C ILE A 306 29.27 -25.20 14.97
N TYR A 307 28.15 -24.59 15.37
CA TYR A 307 27.11 -25.25 16.13
C TYR A 307 26.49 -26.41 15.33
N LYS A 308 26.17 -26.21 14.04
CA LYS A 308 25.63 -27.24 13.13
C LYS A 308 26.66 -28.31 12.73
N ARG A 309 27.95 -28.13 13.03
CA ARG A 309 29.09 -28.98 12.59
C ARG A 309 29.09 -29.26 11.08
N GLY A 310 28.54 -28.34 10.28
CA GLY A 310 28.31 -28.50 8.84
C GLY A 310 29.41 -27.85 7.99
N THR A 311 29.63 -28.37 6.79
CA THR A 311 30.50 -27.75 5.77
C THR A 311 29.76 -26.73 4.89
N GLU A 312 28.46 -26.52 5.14
CA GLU A 312 27.61 -25.58 4.41
C GLU A 312 28.07 -24.14 4.63
N ARG A 313 28.30 -23.43 3.52
CA ARG A 313 28.65 -22.01 3.54
C ARG A 313 27.38 -21.18 3.48
N TYR A 314 26.97 -20.62 4.60
CA TYR A 314 25.97 -19.55 4.64
C TYR A 314 26.62 -18.26 4.13
N SER A 315 26.43 -17.97 2.85
CA SER A 315 26.71 -16.66 2.26
C SER A 315 25.39 -16.07 1.76
N ASP A 316 25.11 -14.82 2.14
CA ASP A 316 23.99 -14.00 1.65
C ASP A 316 22.59 -14.33 2.18
N LEU A 317 22.45 -14.82 3.42
CA LEU A 317 21.15 -14.91 4.10
C LEU A 317 20.63 -13.54 4.52
N SER A 318 19.32 -13.31 4.38
CA SER A 318 18.66 -12.16 4.99
C SER A 318 18.58 -12.29 6.52
N TRP A 319 18.35 -11.18 7.23
CA TRP A 319 18.27 -11.17 8.70
C TRP A 319 17.13 -12.06 9.24
N GLU A 320 15.99 -12.09 8.56
CA GLU A 320 14.84 -12.93 8.91
C GLU A 320 15.11 -14.43 8.65
N GLU A 321 15.75 -14.76 7.52
CA GLU A 321 16.15 -16.15 7.23
C GLU A 321 17.22 -16.63 8.21
N LEU A 322 18.14 -15.75 8.61
CA LEU A 322 19.14 -16.06 9.63
C LEU A 322 18.48 -16.33 10.99
N LYS A 323 17.47 -15.53 11.39
CA LYS A 323 16.67 -15.78 12.61
C LYS A 323 16.01 -17.15 12.55
N LYS A 324 15.39 -17.49 11.41
CA LYS A 324 14.74 -18.80 11.18
C LYS A 324 15.73 -19.96 11.24
N GLU A 325 16.87 -19.87 10.58
CA GLU A 325 17.87 -20.95 10.57
C GLU A 325 18.48 -21.16 11.97
N VAL A 326 18.72 -20.09 12.74
CA VAL A 326 19.16 -20.19 14.14
C VAL A 326 18.10 -20.89 14.99
N THR A 327 16.82 -20.49 14.89
CA THR A 327 15.74 -21.15 15.63
C THR A 327 15.64 -22.63 15.31
N VAL A 328 15.65 -23.00 14.02
CA VAL A 328 15.55 -24.40 13.59
C VAL A 328 16.75 -25.20 14.09
N THR A 329 17.96 -24.64 14.05
CA THR A 329 19.16 -25.35 14.47
C THR A 329 19.18 -25.62 15.98
N VAL A 330 18.86 -24.62 16.80
CA VAL A 330 18.84 -24.77 18.26
C VAL A 330 17.67 -25.67 18.69
N GLU A 331 16.48 -25.52 18.09
CA GLU A 331 15.32 -26.36 18.39
C GLU A 331 15.53 -27.82 17.97
N ASN A 332 16.21 -28.10 16.86
CA ASN A 332 16.52 -29.48 16.44
C ASN A 332 17.46 -30.18 17.43
N GLU A 333 18.49 -29.48 17.92
CA GLU A 333 19.41 -30.01 18.94
C GLU A 333 18.69 -30.22 20.28
N LEU A 334 17.80 -29.28 20.66
CA LEU A 334 16.93 -29.42 21.83
C LEU A 334 16.02 -30.64 21.70
N GLN A 335 15.29 -30.80 20.59
CA GLN A 335 14.41 -31.94 20.34
C GLN A 335 15.17 -33.28 20.33
N GLY A 336 16.39 -33.30 19.80
CA GLY A 336 17.26 -34.48 19.83
C GLY A 336 17.69 -34.92 21.25
N SER A 337 17.64 -34.00 22.22
CA SER A 337 18.00 -34.27 23.63
C SER A 337 16.82 -34.73 24.50
N VAL A 338 15.58 -34.54 24.04
CA VAL A 338 14.37 -34.99 24.76
C VAL A 338 14.16 -36.49 24.51
N THR A 339 14.61 -37.33 25.44
CA THR A 339 14.52 -38.80 25.31
C THR A 339 13.25 -39.42 25.89
N GLU A 340 12.47 -38.66 26.68
CA GLU A 340 11.28 -39.15 27.40
C GLU A 340 9.97 -38.71 26.72
N TYR A 341 8.95 -39.57 26.76
CA TYR A 341 7.64 -39.36 26.10
C TYR A 341 6.71 -38.39 26.86
N GLU A 342 6.91 -38.24 28.17
CA GLU A 342 6.27 -37.23 29.03
C GLU A 342 7.38 -36.39 29.66
N PHE A 343 7.33 -35.07 29.47
CA PHE A 343 8.39 -34.15 29.90
C PHE A 343 7.78 -33.05 30.77
N CYS A 344 8.39 -32.75 31.93
CA CYS A 344 7.95 -31.64 32.78
C CYS A 344 8.20 -30.30 32.08
N GLN A 345 7.26 -29.35 32.18
CA GLN A 345 7.42 -28.03 31.58
C GLN A 345 8.60 -27.25 32.17
N GLU A 346 8.87 -27.39 33.47
CA GLU A 346 10.02 -26.74 34.13
C GLU A 346 11.36 -27.31 33.62
N ASP A 347 11.45 -28.63 33.48
CA ASP A 347 12.64 -29.28 32.93
C ASP A 347 12.87 -28.85 31.47
N TYR A 348 11.79 -28.72 30.68
CA TYR A 348 11.89 -28.27 29.29
C TYR A 348 12.41 -26.84 29.20
N ARG A 349 11.92 -25.96 30.07
CA ARG A 349 12.37 -24.56 30.17
C ARG A 349 13.85 -24.48 30.54
N LEU A 350 14.31 -25.26 31.51
CA LEU A 350 15.73 -25.32 31.90
C LEU A 350 16.62 -25.78 30.73
N LEU A 351 16.17 -26.80 30.01
CA LEU A 351 16.82 -27.28 28.79
C LEU A 351 16.87 -26.21 27.69
N GLN A 352 15.78 -25.47 27.46
CA GLN A 352 15.79 -24.34 26.53
C GLN A 352 16.85 -23.30 26.93
N VAL A 353 16.88 -22.87 28.20
CA VAL A 353 17.88 -21.92 28.70
C VAL A 353 19.29 -22.46 28.50
N GLU A 354 19.54 -23.74 28.76
CA GLU A 354 20.86 -24.37 28.59
C GLU A 354 21.32 -24.34 27.11
N PHE A 355 20.46 -24.72 26.17
CA PHE A 355 20.84 -24.75 24.75
C PHE A 355 20.97 -23.35 24.15
N TRP A 356 20.08 -22.43 24.50
CA TRP A 356 20.16 -21.05 24.03
C TRP A 356 21.34 -20.28 24.63
N SER A 357 21.65 -20.46 25.92
CA SER A 357 22.84 -19.86 26.55
C SER A 357 24.14 -20.37 25.93
N LYS A 358 24.24 -21.66 25.60
CA LYS A 358 25.41 -22.22 24.87
C LYS A 358 25.59 -21.57 23.50
N PHE A 359 24.51 -21.41 22.74
CA PHE A 359 24.56 -20.76 21.43
C PHE A 359 24.92 -19.27 21.56
N TYR A 360 24.35 -18.59 22.55
CA TYR A 360 24.64 -17.19 22.88
C TYR A 360 26.12 -16.99 23.23
N ALA A 361 26.68 -17.82 24.12
CA ALA A 361 28.10 -17.77 24.50
C ALA A 361 29.03 -17.98 23.29
N CYS A 362 28.65 -18.86 22.35
CA CYS A 362 29.38 -19.01 21.08
C CYS A 362 29.36 -17.71 20.26
N CYS A 363 28.20 -17.05 20.14
CA CYS A 363 28.08 -15.78 19.44
C CYS A 363 28.94 -14.69 20.10
N LEU A 364 28.94 -14.61 21.44
CA LEU A 364 29.74 -13.67 22.23
C LEU A 364 31.23 -13.83 21.96
N GLN A 365 31.75 -15.06 22.04
CA GLN A 365 33.16 -15.35 21.78
C GLN A 365 33.61 -14.89 20.39
N TYR A 366 32.80 -15.10 19.35
CA TYR A 366 33.14 -14.64 18.00
C TYR A 366 33.00 -13.13 17.83
N GLN A 367 32.01 -12.52 18.50
CA GLN A 367 31.83 -11.08 18.51
C GLN A 367 33.04 -10.38 19.16
N ASP A 368 33.60 -10.91 20.25
CA ASP A 368 34.79 -10.37 20.90
C ASP A 368 36.03 -10.45 20.01
N VAL A 369 36.23 -11.57 19.32
CA VAL A 369 37.34 -11.70 18.35
C VAL A 369 37.20 -10.69 17.21
N LEU A 370 35.98 -10.43 16.74
CA LEU A 370 35.70 -9.43 15.70
C LEU A 370 35.80 -8.00 16.22
N SER A 371 35.56 -7.78 17.51
CA SER A 371 35.58 -6.47 18.16
C SER A 371 37.01 -5.95 18.41
N THR A 372 38.03 -6.82 18.29
CA THR A 372 39.45 -6.49 18.45
C THR A 372 39.90 -5.34 17.53
N PRO A 373 40.54 -4.29 18.08
CA PRO A 373 40.97 -3.12 17.33
C PRO A 373 42.29 -3.43 16.62
N LEU A 374 42.39 -3.04 15.36
CA LEU A 374 43.57 -3.25 14.52
C LEU A 374 44.39 -1.97 14.34
N ALA A 375 43.71 -0.85 14.10
CA ALA A 375 44.37 0.42 13.77
C ALA A 375 43.45 1.63 13.98
N LEU A 376 44.06 2.81 14.04
CA LEU A 376 43.38 4.10 14.01
C LEU A 376 43.66 4.80 12.67
N HIS A 377 42.64 5.49 12.15
CA HIS A 377 42.78 6.29 10.93
C HIS A 377 41.99 7.59 11.04
N ILE A 378 42.53 8.69 10.49
CA ILE A 378 41.80 9.95 10.36
C ILE A 378 41.55 10.20 8.89
N SER A 379 40.29 10.41 8.53
CA SER A 379 39.95 10.85 7.17
C SER A 379 40.17 12.37 7.06
N PRO A 380 41.10 12.85 6.22
CA PRO A 380 41.34 14.28 6.07
C PRO A 380 40.13 15.03 5.48
N ALA A 381 39.28 14.35 4.70
CA ALA A 381 38.09 14.95 4.10
C ALA A 381 36.96 15.20 5.12
N THR A 382 36.84 14.36 6.16
CA THR A 382 35.76 14.46 7.16
C THR A 382 36.23 14.87 8.55
N ALA A 383 37.55 14.88 8.78
CA ALA A 383 38.20 14.99 10.08
C ALA A 383 37.70 13.96 11.13
N MET A 384 37.06 12.86 10.69
CA MET A 384 36.61 11.80 11.60
C MET A 384 37.75 10.85 11.95
N VAL A 385 37.79 10.47 13.23
CA VAL A 385 38.68 9.42 13.75
C VAL A 385 37.96 8.07 13.64
N CYS A 386 38.57 7.12 12.95
CA CYS A 386 38.03 5.80 12.68
C CYS A 386 38.84 4.72 13.40
N ILE A 387 38.14 3.80 14.09
CA ILE A 387 38.74 2.62 14.72
C ILE A 387 38.49 1.44 13.79
N LEU A 388 39.56 0.90 13.22
CA LEU A 388 39.47 -0.26 12.32
C LEU A 388 39.47 -1.54 13.16
N LYS A 389 38.47 -2.40 12.93
CA LYS A 389 38.30 -3.72 13.57
C LYS A 389 38.41 -4.84 12.53
N LYS A 390 38.53 -6.10 12.97
CA LYS A 390 38.89 -7.28 12.13
C LYS A 390 37.80 -7.78 11.14
N VAL A 391 36.85 -6.95 10.73
CA VAL A 391 35.69 -7.38 9.92
C VAL A 391 36.00 -7.32 8.40
N THR A 392 35.50 -8.32 7.65
CA THR A 392 35.74 -8.58 6.21
C THR A 392 34.97 -7.67 5.24
N SER A 393 34.30 -6.63 5.71
CA SER A 393 33.75 -5.55 4.89
C SER A 393 34.16 -4.21 5.49
N PRO A 394 34.55 -3.20 4.68
CA PRO A 394 34.84 -1.87 5.17
C PRO A 394 33.51 -1.21 5.55
N SER A 395 32.90 -1.62 6.67
CA SER A 395 32.14 -0.65 7.42
C SER A 395 33.18 0.37 7.87
N LEU A 396 33.09 1.60 7.37
CA LEU A 396 33.65 2.73 8.10
C LEU A 396 32.88 2.78 9.42
N THR A 397 33.23 1.91 10.35
CA THR A 397 33.13 2.20 11.76
C THR A 397 34.18 3.27 11.99
N ALA A 398 33.88 4.49 11.51
CA ALA A 398 34.27 5.68 12.24
C ALA A 398 33.98 5.32 13.67
N GLY A 399 35.05 5.27 14.48
CA GLY A 399 35.02 4.57 15.74
C GLY A 399 33.79 5.05 16.46
N ARG A 400 33.09 4.12 17.09
CA ARG A 400 32.05 4.35 18.08
C ARG A 400 32.64 5.19 19.22
N LEU A 401 33.08 6.40 18.89
CA LEU A 401 33.46 7.49 19.75
C LEU A 401 32.11 8.05 20.10
N HIS A 402 31.44 7.35 21.00
CA HIS A 402 30.26 7.87 21.62
C HIS A 402 30.67 9.22 22.18
N LEU A 403 30.06 10.26 21.61
CA LEU A 403 29.84 11.46 22.39
C LEU A 403 28.97 11.02 23.55
N VAL A 404 29.67 10.76 24.65
CA VAL A 404 29.25 11.12 25.99
C VAL A 404 28.21 10.18 26.59
N GLU A 405 28.71 9.22 27.36
CA GLU A 405 27.97 8.73 28.52
C GLU A 405 27.87 9.90 29.51
N VAL A 406 26.65 10.38 29.70
CA VAL A 406 26.28 11.52 30.54
C VAL A 406 26.79 11.36 32.00
N GLN A 407 27.01 10.12 32.45
CA GLN A 407 27.40 9.77 33.82
C GLN A 407 28.84 10.13 34.23
N LYS A 408 29.76 10.44 33.29
CA LYS A 408 31.12 10.94 33.62
C LYS A 408 31.43 12.32 33.03
N VAL A 409 30.55 12.87 32.20
CA VAL A 409 30.81 14.07 31.39
C VAL A 409 30.11 15.33 31.93
N PHE A 410 29.11 15.20 32.80
CA PHE A 410 28.57 16.37 33.51
C PHE A 410 29.67 17.26 34.15
N PRO A 411 30.74 16.73 34.77
CA PRO A 411 31.85 17.55 35.25
C PRO A 411 32.59 18.33 34.14
N SER A 412 32.82 17.71 32.98
CA SER A 412 33.60 18.32 31.89
C SER A 412 32.79 19.27 31.00
N VAL A 413 31.48 19.05 30.83
CA VAL A 413 30.60 19.96 30.07
C VAL A 413 30.31 21.23 30.86
N ILE A 414 30.14 21.12 32.18
CA ILE A 414 30.03 22.30 33.07
C ILE A 414 31.34 23.09 33.09
N SER A 415 32.49 22.42 32.93
CA SER A 415 33.80 23.08 32.85
C SER A 415 34.08 23.78 31.50
N GLY A 416 33.30 23.49 30.45
CA GLY A 416 33.68 23.79 29.06
C GLY A 416 32.86 24.82 28.29
N GLY A 417 31.70 25.28 28.76
CA GLY A 417 30.91 26.17 27.87
C GLY A 417 29.59 26.77 28.34
N LEU A 418 29.15 26.59 29.57
CA LEU A 418 28.04 27.37 30.13
C LEU A 418 28.61 28.28 31.21
N LEU A 419 28.30 29.58 31.11
CA LEU A 419 28.51 30.61 32.13
C LEU A 419 27.65 30.29 33.38
N LEU A 420 27.89 29.14 34.00
CA LEU A 420 27.29 28.77 35.28
C LEU A 420 28.20 29.31 36.38
N ASP A 421 27.59 30.00 37.35
CA ASP A 421 28.29 30.41 38.56
C ASP A 421 28.93 29.18 39.24
N SER A 422 30.12 29.37 39.83
CA SER A 422 30.88 28.29 40.47
C SER A 422 30.06 27.50 41.50
N GLU A 423 29.10 28.15 42.17
CA GLU A 423 28.22 27.52 43.17
C GLU A 423 27.18 26.60 42.51
N MET A 424 26.57 27.03 41.40
CA MET A 424 25.61 26.22 40.64
C MET A 424 26.25 24.98 40.00
N SER A 425 27.50 25.12 39.54
CA SER A 425 28.27 23.99 39.03
C SER A 425 28.52 22.90 40.08
N HIS A 426 28.73 23.32 41.33
CA HIS A 426 28.94 22.41 42.46
C HIS A 426 27.66 21.65 42.80
N ASP A 427 26.54 22.35 42.92
CA ASP A 427 25.23 21.75 43.25
C ASP A 427 24.81 20.68 42.22
N ILE A 428 24.99 20.94 40.92
CA ILE A 428 24.70 19.98 39.85
C ILE A 428 25.63 18.76 39.93
N LEU A 429 26.92 18.97 40.21
CA LEU A 429 27.88 17.87 40.37
C LEU A 429 27.51 16.96 41.55
N GLN A 430 27.07 17.52 42.67
CA GLN A 430 26.61 16.74 43.82
C GLN A 430 25.32 15.99 43.51
N LEU A 431 24.37 16.61 42.80
CA LEU A 431 23.15 15.94 42.35
C LEU A 431 23.46 14.73 41.45
N VAL A 432 24.37 14.89 40.48
CA VAL A 432 24.80 13.79 39.60
C VAL A 432 25.49 12.67 40.36
N GLN A 433 26.25 12.99 41.42
CA GLN A 433 26.80 11.96 42.31
C GLN A 433 25.70 11.19 43.05
N CYS A 434 24.64 11.86 43.50
CA CYS A 434 23.50 11.20 44.13
C CYS A 434 22.81 10.24 43.14
N LEU A 435 22.62 10.65 41.89
CA LEU A 435 22.06 9.80 40.83
C LEU A 435 22.92 8.55 40.57
N ARG A 436 24.25 8.70 40.55
CA ARG A 436 25.16 7.55 40.43
C ARG A 436 24.96 6.56 41.58
N MET A 437 24.89 7.05 42.82
CA MET A 437 24.70 6.20 43.99
C MET A 437 23.37 5.45 43.94
N VAL A 438 22.30 6.10 43.44
CA VAL A 438 21.01 5.43 43.19
C VAL A 438 21.18 4.30 42.16
N ASN A 439 21.79 4.56 41.01
CA ASN A 439 22.01 3.55 39.97
C ASN A 439 22.84 2.36 40.47
N GLU A 440 23.91 2.59 41.23
CA GLU A 440 24.76 1.54 41.79
C GLU A 440 24.08 0.73 42.90
N SER A 441 23.07 1.31 43.56
CA SER A 441 22.31 0.65 44.63
C SER A 441 21.12 -0.17 44.13
N LEU A 442 20.71 -0.01 42.87
CA LEU A 442 19.50 -0.62 42.32
C LEU A 442 19.76 -2.08 41.91
N PRO A 443 19.04 -3.06 42.51
CA PRO A 443 19.13 -4.46 42.06
C PRO A 443 18.63 -4.61 40.62
N GLU A 444 19.22 -5.55 39.86
CA GLU A 444 18.87 -5.80 38.45
C GLU A 444 17.38 -6.17 38.28
N ASP A 445 16.82 -6.97 39.19
CA ASP A 445 15.40 -7.35 39.16
C ASP A 445 14.47 -6.13 39.27
N MET A 446 14.79 -5.17 40.14
CA MET A 446 14.00 -3.94 40.29
C MET A 446 14.17 -2.99 39.10
N ALA A 447 15.37 -2.96 38.50
CA ALA A 447 15.62 -2.21 37.28
C ALA A 447 14.77 -2.77 36.12
N TYR A 448 14.71 -4.10 36.01
CA TYR A 448 13.88 -4.82 35.04
C TYR A 448 12.38 -4.57 35.27
N ASP A 449 11.91 -4.65 36.52
CA ASP A 449 10.51 -4.35 36.86
C ASP A 449 10.10 -2.94 36.41
N MET A 450 11.01 -1.97 36.53
CA MET A 450 10.75 -0.61 36.09
C MET A 450 10.72 -0.49 34.56
N GLU A 451 11.58 -1.18 33.82
CA GLU A 451 11.51 -1.22 32.34
C GLU A 451 10.24 -1.93 31.86
N LYS A 452 9.91 -3.09 32.44
CA LYS A 452 8.69 -3.86 32.12
C LYS A 452 7.42 -3.05 32.39
N ALA A 453 7.39 -2.30 33.48
CA ALA A 453 6.24 -1.46 33.79
C ALA A 453 5.99 -0.34 32.76
N LEU A 454 7.05 0.15 32.08
CA LEU A 454 6.91 1.10 30.98
C LEU A 454 6.31 0.43 29.73
N GLU A 455 6.70 -0.82 29.45
CA GLU A 455 6.15 -1.62 28.34
C GLU A 455 4.66 -1.96 28.56
N ASP A 456 4.30 -2.26 29.82
CA ASP A 456 2.93 -2.50 30.30
C ASP A 456 2.11 -1.20 30.46
N LEU A 457 2.66 -0.04 30.11
CA LEU A 457 2.01 1.28 30.14
C LEU A 457 1.54 1.70 31.54
N LEU A 458 2.20 1.24 32.59
CA LEU A 458 1.94 1.65 33.97
C LEU A 458 2.54 3.04 34.24
N SER A 459 1.93 3.79 35.16
CA SER A 459 2.41 5.14 35.50
C SER A 459 3.82 5.08 36.11
N PRO A 460 4.85 5.70 35.50
CA PRO A 460 6.23 5.62 35.98
C PRO A 460 6.39 6.14 37.41
N GLU A 461 5.60 7.15 37.79
CA GLU A 461 5.58 7.74 39.12
C GLU A 461 5.25 6.69 40.20
N LYS A 462 4.16 5.94 40.04
CA LYS A 462 3.75 4.91 41.02
C LYS A 462 4.72 3.74 41.07
N VAL A 463 5.34 3.40 39.92
CA VAL A 463 6.33 2.33 39.85
C VAL A 463 7.61 2.76 40.58
N SER A 464 8.07 3.99 40.35
CA SER A 464 9.24 4.55 41.04
C SER A 464 9.05 4.61 42.56
N GLU A 465 7.83 4.87 43.04
CA GLU A 465 7.51 4.81 44.47
C GLU A 465 7.62 3.39 45.03
N LYS A 466 7.10 2.38 44.32
CA LYS A 466 7.25 0.97 44.73
C LYS A 466 8.70 0.50 44.73
N VAL A 467 9.47 0.89 43.71
CA VAL A 467 10.91 0.59 43.62
C VAL A 467 11.65 1.25 44.79
N LEU A 468 11.31 2.50 45.12
CA LEU A 468 11.86 3.18 46.30
C LEU A 468 11.52 2.45 47.60
N GLU A 469 10.29 1.95 47.78
CA GLU A 469 9.92 1.14 48.95
C GLU A 469 10.72 -0.17 49.03
N GLY A 470 10.94 -0.82 47.89
CA GLY A 470 11.80 -2.00 47.78
C GLY A 470 13.26 -1.71 48.13
N LEU A 471 13.80 -0.59 47.66
CA LEU A 471 15.15 -0.11 48.00
C LEU A 471 15.28 0.18 49.51
N LEU A 472 14.31 0.87 50.10
CA LEU A 472 14.28 1.14 51.55
C LEU A 472 14.21 -0.14 52.38
N ALA A 473 13.50 -1.17 51.89
CA ALA A 473 13.41 -2.47 52.55
C ALA A 473 14.69 -3.32 52.42
N SER A 474 15.50 -3.08 51.38
CA SER A 474 16.70 -3.85 51.05
C SER A 474 18.02 -3.13 51.38
N ASP A 475 17.98 -1.93 51.98
CA ASP A 475 19.16 -1.12 52.31
C ASP A 475 20.02 -1.76 53.41
N ASN A 476 20.90 -2.66 53.00
CA ASN A 476 21.84 -3.35 53.88
C ASN A 476 23.11 -2.51 54.18
N GLY A 477 23.26 -1.33 53.55
CA GLY A 477 24.53 -0.58 53.50
C GLY A 477 24.49 0.87 54.00
N ASN A 478 23.36 1.37 54.50
CA ASN A 478 23.11 2.80 54.78
C ASN A 478 23.30 3.70 53.55
N VAL A 479 23.19 3.16 52.34
CA VAL A 479 23.46 3.89 51.10
C VAL A 479 22.43 5.00 50.92
N ILE A 480 21.18 4.76 51.33
CA ILE A 480 20.11 5.75 51.27
C ILE A 480 20.38 6.90 52.24
N GLN A 481 20.96 6.62 53.41
CA GLN A 481 21.37 7.65 54.36
C GLN A 481 22.55 8.48 53.81
N ASP A 482 23.49 7.86 53.11
CA ASP A 482 24.59 8.59 52.46
C ASP A 482 24.10 9.48 51.31
N ILE A 483 23.13 9.00 50.51
CA ILE A 483 22.44 9.81 49.49
C ILE A 483 21.71 10.97 50.16
N ALA A 484 21.00 10.72 51.26
CA ALA A 484 20.29 11.75 52.02
C ALA A 484 21.24 12.83 52.56
N ASN A 485 22.41 12.43 53.07
CA ASN A 485 23.43 13.35 53.57
C ASN A 485 23.97 14.23 52.43
N LYS A 486 24.32 13.63 51.29
CA LYS A 486 24.80 14.39 50.12
C LYS A 486 23.74 15.32 49.53
N LEU A 487 22.46 14.94 49.56
CA LEU A 487 21.35 15.81 49.15
C LEU A 487 21.22 17.04 50.06
N GLN A 488 21.55 16.92 51.36
CA GLN A 488 21.56 18.06 52.29
C GLN A 488 22.74 19.01 52.05
N ASP A 489 23.84 18.52 51.47
CA ASP A 489 25.00 19.35 51.12
C ASP A 489 24.75 20.26 49.89
N ILE A 490 23.66 20.05 49.16
CA ILE A 490 23.27 20.85 47.99
C ILE A 490 22.60 22.15 48.46
N ASN A 491 23.08 23.31 48.00
CA ASN A 491 22.53 24.59 48.44
C ASN A 491 21.10 24.81 47.93
N ASN A 492 20.83 24.50 46.66
CA ASN A 492 19.49 24.60 46.08
C ASN A 492 19.13 23.41 45.17
N PRO A 493 18.64 22.29 45.74
CA PRO A 493 18.36 21.07 44.97
C PRO A 493 17.24 21.26 43.95
N ILE A 494 16.24 22.10 44.23
CA ILE A 494 15.12 22.38 43.31
C ILE A 494 15.62 23.06 42.03
N VAL A 495 16.53 24.03 42.14
CA VAL A 495 17.10 24.70 40.96
C VAL A 495 18.03 23.77 40.19
N ALA A 496 18.85 22.96 40.89
CA ALA A 496 19.70 21.96 40.25
C ALA A 496 18.88 20.92 39.48
N ILE A 497 17.78 20.41 40.06
CA ILE A 497 16.85 19.49 39.41
C ILE A 497 16.18 20.15 38.19
N ASN A 498 15.71 21.40 38.32
CA ASN A 498 15.07 22.11 37.19
C ASN A 498 16.04 22.35 36.02
N MET A 499 17.29 22.70 36.30
CA MET A 499 18.33 22.85 35.27
C MET A 499 18.61 21.52 34.58
N LEU A 500 18.72 20.43 35.35
CA LEU A 500 18.90 19.09 34.79
C LEU A 500 17.71 18.67 33.91
N LEU A 501 16.47 18.90 34.37
CA LEU A 501 15.27 18.62 33.58
C LEU A 501 15.21 19.47 32.30
N ARG A 502 15.65 20.74 32.35
CA ARG A 502 15.73 21.60 31.15
C ARG A 502 16.75 21.09 30.13
N GLU A 503 17.90 20.60 30.57
CA GLU A 503 18.91 20.02 29.67
C GLU A 503 18.47 18.67 29.06
N LEU A 504 17.62 17.92 29.77
CA LEU A 504 17.03 16.68 29.26
C LEU A 504 15.85 16.93 28.32
N ASP A 505 15.22 18.08 28.41
CA ASP A 505 14.05 18.45 27.63
C ASP A 505 14.47 19.13 26.32
N LEU A 506 14.38 18.37 25.22
CA LEU A 506 14.78 18.87 23.92
C LEU A 506 13.69 19.69 23.22
N GLU A 507 12.50 19.87 23.81
CA GLU A 507 11.38 20.58 23.16
C GLU A 507 11.66 22.07 22.94
N THR A 508 12.52 22.70 23.77
CA THR A 508 12.38 24.15 24.03
C THR A 508 13.40 25.11 23.44
N ASP A 509 14.46 24.71 22.74
CA ASP A 509 15.34 25.71 22.11
C ASP A 509 15.97 25.20 20.80
N PRO A 510 15.64 25.80 19.62
CA PRO A 510 16.45 25.63 18.43
C PRO A 510 17.78 26.35 18.67
N LEU A 511 18.83 25.60 19.01
CA LEU A 511 20.18 26.13 19.12
C LEU A 511 20.57 26.80 17.79
N ARG A 512 20.82 28.12 17.86
CA ARG A 512 21.37 28.92 16.75
C ARG A 512 22.83 28.53 16.54
N VAL A 513 23.11 27.64 15.60
CA VAL A 513 24.49 27.34 15.18
C VAL A 513 24.57 27.31 13.66
N ARG A 514 25.45 28.16 13.12
CA ARG A 514 25.66 28.44 11.69
C ARG A 514 26.45 27.33 11.01
N ILE A 515 25.88 26.51 10.11
CA ILE A 515 26.71 25.49 9.44
C ILE A 515 26.22 25.04 8.03
N SER A 516 27.14 24.75 7.11
CA SER A 516 26.87 24.26 5.73
C SER A 516 27.45 22.86 5.54
N LEU A 517 26.73 21.96 4.85
CA LEU A 517 27.19 21.07 3.76
C LEU A 517 26.24 19.87 3.57
N SER A 518 25.67 19.72 2.36
CA SER A 518 24.78 18.64 1.96
C SER A 518 25.48 17.73 0.94
N GLN A 519 26.13 16.67 1.42
CA GLN A 519 26.43 15.45 0.61
C GLN A 519 27.03 14.32 1.47
N LEU A 520 27.79 14.62 2.54
CA LEU A 520 28.43 13.60 3.41
C LEU A 520 27.45 12.85 4.33
N TYR A 521 26.33 13.48 4.69
CA TYR A 521 25.32 12.94 5.61
C TYR A 521 24.31 12.00 4.94
N GLY A 522 24.46 11.72 3.65
CA GLY A 522 23.52 10.88 2.90
C GLY A 522 23.90 9.41 2.78
N SER A 523 25.10 9.01 3.22
CA SER A 523 25.55 7.61 3.14
C SER A 523 24.82 6.72 4.16
N SER A 524 24.68 5.43 3.86
CA SER A 524 24.12 4.44 4.79
C SER A 524 24.94 4.34 6.08
N VAL A 525 26.26 4.53 5.99
CA VAL A 525 27.16 4.58 7.16
C VAL A 525 26.87 5.79 8.04
N ALA A 526 26.65 6.97 7.45
CA ALA A 526 26.30 8.18 8.20
C ALA A 526 24.93 8.03 8.89
N ALA A 527 23.95 7.46 8.20
CA ALA A 527 22.64 7.17 8.78
C ALA A 527 22.74 6.21 9.98
N SER A 528 23.53 5.14 9.85
CA SER A 528 23.71 4.19 10.95
C SER A 528 24.49 4.78 12.12
N LEU A 529 25.51 5.59 11.86
CA LEU A 529 26.24 6.30 12.92
C LEU A 529 25.33 7.26 13.70
N ILE A 530 24.45 7.99 13.01
CA ILE A 530 23.50 8.92 13.63
C ILE A 530 22.41 8.16 14.39
N GLY A 531 21.83 7.12 13.79
CA GLY A 531 20.84 6.26 14.46
C GLY A 531 21.39 5.62 15.74
N GLN A 532 22.64 5.13 15.70
CA GLN A 532 23.35 4.62 16.87
C GLN A 532 23.57 5.68 17.95
N ALA A 533 24.00 6.88 17.55
CA ALA A 533 24.20 7.97 18.50
C ALA A 533 22.88 8.39 19.18
N VAL A 534 21.76 8.43 18.44
CA VAL A 534 20.43 8.64 19.04
C VAL A 534 20.06 7.51 19.99
N CYS A 535 20.25 6.24 19.60
CA CYS A 535 19.98 5.08 20.45
C CYS A 535 20.73 5.18 21.79
N GLN A 536 22.03 5.46 21.75
CA GLN A 536 22.85 5.59 22.96
C GLN A 536 22.45 6.81 23.81
N THR A 537 22.12 7.92 23.16
CA THR A 537 21.61 9.11 23.85
C THR A 537 20.28 8.81 24.55
N ALA A 538 19.38 8.07 23.90
CA ALA A 538 18.11 7.65 24.50
C ALA A 538 18.33 6.71 25.69
N MET A 539 19.14 5.64 25.52
CA MET A 539 19.44 4.68 26.59
C MET A 539 20.02 5.36 27.85
N THR A 540 21.02 6.23 27.68
CA THR A 540 21.66 6.93 28.81
C THR A 540 20.71 7.90 29.50
N ARG A 541 19.88 8.62 28.73
CA ARG A 541 18.89 9.54 29.30
C ARG A 541 17.71 8.83 29.94
N THR A 542 17.30 7.66 29.45
CA THR A 542 16.31 6.81 30.13
C THR A 542 16.80 6.42 31.52
N LEU A 543 18.04 5.94 31.66
CA LEU A 543 18.63 5.62 32.96
C LEU A 543 18.68 6.85 33.87
N LEU A 544 19.13 7.98 33.35
CA LEU A 544 19.22 9.21 34.14
C LEU A 544 17.84 9.73 34.59
N CYS A 545 16.82 9.68 33.73
CA CYS A 545 15.44 10.03 34.09
C CYS A 545 14.86 9.05 35.11
N ARG A 546 15.16 7.75 34.99
CA ARG A 546 14.77 6.71 35.95
C ARG A 546 15.34 7.02 37.33
N ASP A 547 16.64 7.23 37.40
CA ASP A 547 17.36 7.50 38.66
C ASP A 547 16.92 8.83 39.26
N LEU A 548 16.69 9.85 38.43
CA LEU A 548 16.19 11.16 38.86
C LEU A 548 14.78 11.06 39.43
N LEU A 549 13.91 10.25 38.82
CA LEU A 549 12.56 10.03 39.32
C LEU A 549 12.59 9.35 40.69
N ILE A 550 13.40 8.29 40.86
CA ILE A 550 13.58 7.61 42.17
C ILE A 550 14.15 8.59 43.21
N LEU A 551 15.14 9.41 42.83
CA LEU A 551 15.74 10.41 43.72
C LEU A 551 14.74 11.50 44.12
N GLN A 552 13.87 11.95 43.20
CA GLN A 552 12.79 12.90 43.49
C GLN A 552 11.78 12.32 44.49
N GLN A 553 11.40 11.04 44.34
CA GLN A 553 10.53 10.35 45.30
C GLN A 553 11.21 10.21 46.68
N LEU A 554 12.51 9.90 46.71
CA LEU A 554 13.28 9.84 47.94
C LEU A 554 13.32 11.21 48.63
N TYR A 555 13.54 12.28 47.86
CA TYR A 555 13.56 13.65 48.38
C TYR A 555 12.21 14.08 48.95
N LEU A 556 11.08 13.69 48.34
CA LEU A 556 9.75 13.90 48.92
C LEU A 556 9.59 13.22 50.28
N ARG A 557 10.10 12.00 50.44
CA ARG A 557 9.99 11.26 51.71
C ARG A 557 10.90 11.81 52.81
N ILE A 558 12.06 12.37 52.46
CA ILE A 558 13.04 12.92 53.43
C ILE A 558 12.74 14.38 53.81
N GLY A 559 12.07 15.14 52.94
CA GLY A 559 11.95 16.61 52.94
C GLY A 559 11.30 17.31 54.14
N ASN A 560 11.35 16.76 55.36
CA ASN A 560 10.79 17.34 56.58
C ASN A 560 11.34 18.75 56.93
N ASN A 561 12.50 19.16 56.37
CA ASN A 561 13.15 20.46 56.60
C ASN A 561 12.98 21.47 55.45
N VAL A 562 12.24 21.13 54.39
CA VAL A 562 12.11 21.91 53.16
C VAL A 562 10.81 22.74 53.18
N SER A 563 10.79 23.91 52.53
CA SER A 563 9.58 24.74 52.48
C SER A 563 8.44 23.98 51.77
N SER A 564 7.21 24.08 52.31
CA SER A 564 6.04 23.39 51.76
C SER A 564 5.76 23.74 50.29
N ALA A 565 6.12 24.95 49.85
CA ALA A 565 6.00 25.40 48.47
C ALA A 565 6.94 24.64 47.51
N GLN A 566 8.18 24.36 47.93
CA GLN A 566 9.16 23.62 47.12
C GLN A 566 8.79 22.14 46.98
N LEU A 567 8.26 21.52 48.04
CA LEU A 567 7.75 20.14 47.98
C LEU A 567 6.54 20.04 47.05
N LEU A 568 5.63 21.02 47.10
CA LEU A 568 4.47 21.07 46.23
C LEU A 568 4.87 21.26 44.76
N GLN A 569 5.86 22.11 44.49
CA GLN A 569 6.43 22.28 43.14
C GLN A 569 7.04 20.97 42.63
N LEU A 570 7.79 20.26 43.47
CA LEU A 570 8.39 18.99 43.07
C LEU A 570 7.33 17.91 42.76
N GLN A 571 6.25 17.86 43.56
CA GLN A 571 5.15 16.91 43.36
C GLN A 571 4.27 17.24 42.15
N GLN A 572 3.98 18.52 41.87
CA GLN A 572 3.03 18.92 40.82
C GLN A 572 3.67 19.20 39.46
N ASP A 573 4.95 19.57 39.42
CA ASP A 573 5.63 20.00 38.19
C ASP A 573 6.77 19.03 37.81
N PHE A 574 7.75 18.84 38.72
CA PHE A 574 8.99 18.14 38.37
C PHE A 574 8.83 16.63 38.19
N ILE A 575 8.07 15.95 39.07
CA ILE A 575 7.83 14.50 38.97
C ILE A 575 7.06 14.16 37.68
N PRO A 576 5.92 14.81 37.37
CA PRO A 576 5.22 14.56 36.10
C PRO A 576 6.09 14.88 34.87
N ARG A 577 6.88 15.96 34.91
CA ARG A 577 7.80 16.29 33.82
C ARG A 577 8.89 15.22 33.64
N CYS A 578 9.48 14.73 34.73
CA CYS A 578 10.48 13.65 34.69
C CYS A 578 9.87 12.33 34.19
N SER A 579 8.64 12.03 34.60
CA SER A 579 7.85 10.88 34.14
C SER A 579 7.62 10.93 32.62
N ASN A 580 7.20 12.07 32.08
CA ASN A 580 7.02 12.26 30.64
C ASN A 580 8.34 12.15 29.86
N LEU A 581 9.44 12.71 30.38
CA LEU A 581 10.77 12.56 29.79
C LEU A 581 11.23 11.10 29.78
N LEU A 582 10.98 10.35 30.87
CA LEU A 582 11.28 8.93 30.94
C LEU A 582 10.52 8.14 29.87
N CYS A 583 9.21 8.38 29.70
CA CYS A 583 8.40 7.77 28.64
C CYS A 583 8.91 8.14 27.24
N THR A 584 9.29 9.40 27.03
CA THR A 584 9.79 9.88 25.73
C THR A 584 11.12 9.23 25.37
N TYR A 585 12.08 9.19 26.30
CA TYR A 585 13.35 8.52 26.05
C TYR A 585 13.22 7.01 25.94
N HIS A 586 12.29 6.38 26.67
CA HIS A 586 11.95 4.98 26.48
C HIS A 586 11.39 4.72 25.07
N LEU A 587 10.49 5.56 24.57
CA LEU A 587 10.00 5.47 23.19
C LEU A 587 11.14 5.60 22.17
N LEU A 588 12.03 6.58 22.34
CA LEU A 588 13.19 6.76 21.46
C LEU A 588 14.14 5.56 21.51
N LYS A 589 14.38 4.98 22.71
CA LYS A 589 15.13 3.72 22.89
C LYS A 589 14.48 2.62 22.07
N GLN A 590 13.18 2.36 22.26
CA GLN A 590 12.47 1.28 21.57
C GLN A 590 12.45 1.47 20.05
N MET A 591 12.11 2.67 19.56
CA MET A 591 12.10 2.97 18.12
C MET A 591 13.49 2.86 17.50
N SER A 592 14.55 3.24 18.23
CA SER A 592 15.93 3.09 17.74
C SER A 592 16.40 1.64 17.64
N LEU A 593 15.81 0.74 18.44
CA LEU A 593 16.10 -0.70 18.44
C LEU A 593 15.15 -1.49 17.53
N THR A 594 14.07 -0.88 17.06
CA THR A 594 13.08 -1.55 16.20
C THR A 594 13.59 -1.62 14.75
N LEU A 595 13.59 -2.82 14.18
CA LEU A 595 13.99 -3.04 12.78
C LEU A 595 12.84 -2.67 11.82
N SER A 596 13.19 -2.10 10.67
CA SER A 596 12.22 -1.84 9.60
C SER A 596 11.85 -3.14 8.87
N SER A 597 10.58 -3.33 8.58
CA SER A 597 10.06 -4.48 7.82
C SER A 597 10.44 -4.41 6.35
N SER A 598 10.64 -5.59 5.76
CA SER A 598 10.96 -5.73 4.34
C SER A 598 9.69 -5.65 3.47
N VAL A 599 9.35 -4.45 2.99
CA VAL A 599 8.15 -4.25 2.15
C VAL A 599 8.49 -4.44 0.66
N PRO A 600 7.78 -5.33 -0.08
CA PRO A 600 7.88 -5.44 -1.53
C PRO A 600 7.52 -4.13 -2.24
N LEU A 601 8.21 -3.80 -3.33
CA LEU A 601 7.97 -2.56 -4.07
C LEU A 601 6.55 -2.44 -4.63
N ASP A 602 5.90 -3.56 -4.96
CA ASP A 602 4.54 -3.56 -5.50
C ASP A 602 3.51 -3.10 -4.46
N ILE A 603 3.65 -3.56 -3.21
CA ILE A 603 2.79 -3.16 -2.09
C ILE A 603 3.01 -1.69 -1.77
N LEU A 604 4.28 -1.26 -1.70
CA LEU A 604 4.62 0.14 -1.47
C LEU A 604 4.04 1.06 -2.57
N ASN A 605 4.11 0.65 -3.84
CA ASN A 605 3.55 1.42 -4.94
C ASN A 605 2.01 1.48 -4.89
N ALA A 606 1.34 0.38 -4.52
CA ALA A 606 -0.10 0.36 -4.34
C ALA A 606 -0.54 1.29 -3.19
N ASP A 607 0.14 1.23 -2.04
CA ASP A 607 -0.16 2.11 -0.90
C ASP A 607 0.15 3.58 -1.23
N LEU A 608 1.22 3.87 -1.97
CA LEU A 608 1.49 5.23 -2.44
C LEU A 608 0.40 5.74 -3.40
N GLN A 609 -0.21 4.88 -4.21
CA GLN A 609 -1.38 5.24 -5.02
C GLN A 609 -2.58 5.58 -4.13
N HIS A 610 -2.86 4.78 -3.10
CA HIS A 610 -3.93 5.06 -2.14
C HIS A 610 -3.68 6.35 -1.33
N LEU A 611 -2.45 6.58 -0.89
CA LEU A 611 -2.04 7.78 -0.14
C LEU A 611 -1.99 9.04 -1.01
N SER A 612 -1.87 8.93 -2.34
CA SER A 612 -1.83 10.08 -3.24
C SER A 612 -3.09 10.95 -3.15
N VAL A 613 -4.23 10.35 -2.79
CA VAL A 613 -5.52 11.02 -2.51
C VAL A 613 -5.40 12.05 -1.39
N LEU A 614 -4.53 11.78 -0.41
CA LEU A 614 -4.33 12.62 0.77
C LEU A 614 -3.46 13.85 0.47
N GLU A 615 -2.85 13.95 -0.71
CA GLU A 615 -2.02 15.10 -1.15
C GLU A 615 -0.92 15.48 -0.15
N LEU A 616 -0.41 14.51 0.62
CA LEU A 616 0.73 14.70 1.50
C LEU A 616 1.99 14.98 0.64
N SER A 617 2.36 16.26 0.53
CA SER A 617 3.50 16.86 -0.19
C SER A 617 4.67 15.93 -0.58
N ASP A 618 5.13 16.03 -1.84
CA ASP A 618 6.43 15.63 -2.45
C ASP A 618 7.34 14.69 -1.64
N SER A 619 6.84 13.50 -1.29
CA SER A 619 7.71 12.43 -0.83
C SER A 619 8.54 11.94 -2.02
N THR A 620 9.82 12.28 -2.01
CA THR A 620 10.76 11.85 -3.04
C THR A 620 10.78 10.34 -3.14
N THR A 621 10.75 9.83 -4.38
CA THR A 621 10.90 8.42 -4.74
C THR A 621 11.81 7.66 -3.76
N PRO A 622 11.33 6.58 -3.11
CA PRO A 622 12.13 5.81 -2.17
C PRO A 622 13.35 5.25 -2.90
N THR A 623 14.54 5.76 -2.56
CA THR A 623 15.79 5.20 -3.08
C THR A 623 16.08 3.91 -2.32
N SER A 624 15.58 2.78 -2.83
CA SER A 624 15.95 1.46 -2.33
C SER A 624 17.43 1.20 -2.62
N ARG A 625 18.28 1.51 -1.65
CA ARG A 625 19.66 1.01 -1.58
C ARG A 625 19.81 0.25 -0.26
N ARG A 626 19.08 -0.87 -0.13
CA ARG A 626 19.27 -1.80 0.99
C ARG A 626 20.56 -2.58 0.78
N SER A 627 21.44 -2.56 1.79
CA SER A 627 22.52 -3.54 1.91
C SER A 627 21.93 -4.80 2.53
N VAL A 628 21.89 -5.91 1.77
CA VAL A 628 21.27 -7.20 2.16
C VAL A 628 21.77 -7.73 3.51
N LEU A 629 22.99 -7.36 3.93
CA LEU A 629 23.66 -7.95 5.10
C LEU A 629 23.42 -7.23 6.44
N ASN A 630 22.91 -5.98 6.45
CA ASN A 630 22.66 -5.24 7.69
C ASN A 630 21.23 -4.71 7.71
N PRO A 631 20.39 -5.10 8.70
CA PRO A 631 19.04 -4.59 8.82
C PRO A 631 19.08 -3.10 9.21
N GLN A 632 18.17 -2.32 8.63
CA GLN A 632 18.00 -0.90 8.91
C GLN A 632 16.96 -0.73 10.02
N THR A 633 17.17 0.20 10.96
CA THR A 633 16.17 0.53 11.98
C THR A 633 15.17 1.56 11.46
N VAL A 634 13.99 1.66 12.07
CA VAL A 634 12.99 2.68 11.66
C VAL A 634 13.50 4.11 11.85
N VAL A 635 14.37 4.36 12.84
CA VAL A 635 15.04 5.65 13.01
C VAL A 635 16.04 5.93 11.87
N GLU A 636 16.82 4.94 11.46
CA GLU A 636 17.72 5.09 10.29
C GLU A 636 16.95 5.30 8.99
N LEU A 637 15.79 4.66 8.83
CA LEU A 637 14.87 4.85 7.69
C LEU A 637 14.36 6.30 7.63
N PHE A 638 13.85 6.81 8.76
CA PHE A 638 13.36 8.18 8.86
C PHE A 638 14.44 9.22 8.56
N TYR A 639 15.66 9.00 9.08
CA TYR A 639 16.80 9.89 8.79
C TYR A 639 17.08 9.98 7.29
N GLN A 640 17.16 8.84 6.60
CA GLN A 640 17.51 8.79 5.18
C GLN A 640 16.44 9.43 4.28
N ASN A 641 15.17 9.22 4.58
CA ASN A 641 14.05 9.60 3.73
C ASN A 641 13.61 11.06 3.94
N VAL A 642 13.42 11.49 5.20
CA VAL A 642 12.77 12.76 5.53
C VAL A 642 13.68 13.67 6.35
N ALA A 643 14.12 13.22 7.54
CA ALA A 643 14.73 14.10 8.52
C ALA A 643 16.02 14.75 8.03
N ARG A 644 16.87 14.03 7.27
CA ARG A 644 18.12 14.60 6.71
C ARG A 644 17.86 15.88 5.92
N LYS A 645 16.83 15.92 5.09
CA LYS A 645 16.53 17.12 4.27
C LYS A 645 16.01 18.25 5.14
N ALA A 646 15.09 17.95 6.06
CA ALA A 646 14.54 18.94 7.00
C ALA A 646 15.63 19.56 7.88
N ILE A 647 16.45 18.72 8.52
CA ILE A 647 17.59 19.14 9.34
C ILE A 647 18.55 20.00 8.51
N MET A 648 18.95 19.53 7.33
CA MET A 648 19.86 20.30 6.49
C MET A 648 19.27 21.65 6.10
N SER A 649 18.01 21.70 5.66
CA SER A 649 17.35 22.95 5.29
C SER A 649 17.27 23.96 6.45
N GLN A 650 17.01 23.50 7.68
CA GLN A 650 16.98 24.34 8.88
C GLN A 650 18.38 24.86 9.25
N ILE A 651 19.43 24.05 9.05
CA ILE A 651 20.80 24.50 9.30
C ILE A 651 21.24 25.51 8.21
N PHE A 652 20.87 25.29 6.94
CA PHE A 652 21.21 26.19 5.82
C PHE A 652 20.50 27.53 5.88
N SER A 653 19.20 27.57 6.23
CA SER A 653 18.44 28.83 6.31
C SER A 653 18.97 29.80 7.37
N GLN A 654 19.72 29.30 8.36
CA GLN A 654 20.37 30.10 9.40
C GLN A 654 21.72 30.70 8.95
N GLN A 655 22.24 30.35 7.76
CA GLN A 655 23.55 30.82 7.29
C GLN A 655 23.53 32.12 6.48
N ASP A 656 22.40 32.50 5.88
CA ASP A 656 22.30 33.62 4.92
C ASP A 656 22.55 35.02 5.53
N VAL A 657 22.87 35.12 6.82
CA VAL A 657 23.02 36.40 7.53
C VAL A 657 24.48 36.89 7.60
N GLU A 658 25.52 36.05 7.52
CA GLU A 658 26.93 36.51 7.60
C GLU A 658 27.92 35.64 6.78
N GLY A 659 28.51 36.23 5.73
CA GLY A 659 29.25 35.55 4.65
C GLY A 659 30.67 35.02 4.93
N ASN A 660 30.90 34.23 5.98
CA ASN A 660 32.17 33.50 6.15
C ASN A 660 32.04 32.01 5.80
N GLN A 661 32.58 31.63 4.63
CA GLN A 661 32.63 30.27 4.09
C GLN A 661 33.81 29.45 4.67
N THR A 662 33.77 29.07 5.95
CA THR A 662 34.69 28.03 6.46
C THR A 662 34.01 26.66 6.36
N MET A 663 34.62 25.69 5.67
CA MET A 663 34.13 24.31 5.65
C MET A 663 34.13 23.75 7.08
N LEU A 664 32.95 23.42 7.59
CA LEU A 664 32.77 22.89 8.93
C LEU A 664 32.87 21.37 8.87
N HIS A 665 33.64 20.79 9.80
CA HIS A 665 33.92 19.36 9.83
C HIS A 665 32.87 18.58 10.65
N TRP A 666 32.78 17.27 10.41
CA TRP A 666 31.82 16.36 11.05
C TRP A 666 31.70 16.50 12.58
N PRO A 667 32.81 16.63 13.35
CA PRO A 667 32.76 16.76 14.81
C PRO A 667 32.03 18.02 15.32
N GLN A 668 31.99 19.09 14.54
CA GLN A 668 31.35 20.35 14.93
C GLN A 668 29.84 20.32 14.64
N MET A 669 29.43 19.61 13.58
CA MET A 669 28.03 19.51 13.16
C MET A 669 27.24 18.42 13.89
N ILE A 670 27.90 17.34 14.30
CA ILE A 670 27.20 16.14 14.76
C ILE A 670 26.29 16.40 15.97
N SER A 671 26.72 17.25 16.92
CA SER A 671 25.89 17.60 18.08
C SER A 671 24.60 18.30 17.66
N SER A 672 24.67 19.29 16.76
CA SER A 672 23.49 20.00 16.26
C SER A 672 22.57 19.08 15.45
N VAL A 673 23.14 18.22 14.61
CA VAL A 673 22.37 17.22 13.83
C VAL A 673 21.66 16.24 14.76
N LEU A 674 22.32 15.76 15.81
CA LEU A 674 21.71 14.84 16.79
C LEU A 674 20.59 15.51 17.58
N THR A 675 20.78 16.74 18.05
CA THR A 675 19.74 17.47 18.80
C THR A 675 18.52 17.71 17.94
N LEU A 676 18.68 18.25 16.72
CA LEU A 676 17.56 18.47 15.79
C LEU A 676 16.89 17.14 15.41
N PHE A 677 17.66 16.07 15.22
CA PHE A 677 17.10 14.77 14.88
C PHE A 677 16.26 14.19 16.02
N CYS A 678 16.73 14.28 17.27
CA CYS A 678 15.94 13.90 18.44
C CYS A 678 14.67 14.76 18.58
N GLN A 679 14.73 16.06 18.25
CA GLN A 679 13.55 16.94 18.23
C GLN A 679 12.52 16.50 17.19
N PHE A 680 12.93 16.05 16.00
CA PHE A 680 12.02 15.52 14.98
C PHE A 680 11.41 14.16 15.34
N LEU A 681 12.10 13.36 16.16
CA LEU A 681 11.59 12.11 16.72
C LEU A 681 10.69 12.33 17.95
N TRP A 682 10.65 13.55 18.47
CA TRP A 682 9.92 13.87 19.69
C TRP A 682 8.39 13.77 19.47
N PRO A 683 7.63 13.07 20.31
CA PRO A 683 6.18 12.84 20.10
C PRO A 683 5.36 14.13 20.05
N SER A 684 5.74 15.13 20.83
CA SER A 684 5.10 16.45 20.89
C SER A 684 5.44 17.35 19.69
N ASN A 685 6.26 16.89 18.73
CA ASN A 685 6.67 17.73 17.61
C ASN A 685 5.46 18.03 16.68
N PRO A 686 5.13 19.31 16.43
CA PRO A 686 3.95 19.67 15.64
C PRO A 686 4.02 19.22 14.18
N SER A 687 5.23 19.05 13.63
CA SER A 687 5.42 18.64 12.23
C SER A 687 5.02 17.19 11.95
N PHE A 688 4.93 16.35 12.98
CA PHE A 688 4.46 14.95 12.90
C PHE A 688 5.16 14.07 11.83
N LEU A 689 6.39 14.44 11.44
CA LEU A 689 7.09 13.85 10.30
C LEU A 689 7.51 12.39 10.50
N PHE A 690 7.80 11.98 11.74
CA PHE A 690 8.26 10.61 12.02
C PHE A 690 7.14 9.57 11.81
N PRO A 691 5.96 9.68 12.47
CA PRO A 691 4.82 8.81 12.18
C PRO A 691 4.36 8.87 10.71
N GLU A 692 4.33 10.07 10.10
CA GLU A 692 4.00 10.24 8.66
C GLU A 692 4.97 9.43 7.78
N CYS A 693 6.28 9.49 8.06
CA CYS A 693 7.29 8.72 7.33
C CYS A 693 7.08 7.22 7.45
N LEU A 694 6.71 6.70 8.63
CA LEU A 694 6.46 5.28 8.83
C LEU A 694 5.23 4.80 8.05
N MET A 695 4.17 5.62 8.02
CA MET A 695 2.95 5.34 7.24
C MET A 695 3.25 5.27 5.74
N VAL A 696 4.00 6.23 5.20
CA VAL A 696 4.36 6.30 3.77
C VAL A 696 5.29 5.15 3.33
N ASN A 697 6.09 4.61 4.25
CA ASN A 697 6.98 3.46 3.98
C ASN A 697 6.38 2.11 4.41
N CYS A 698 5.06 2.05 4.63
CA CYS A 698 4.31 0.84 4.99
C CYS A 698 4.86 0.10 6.23
N GLN A 699 5.38 0.84 7.22
CA GLN A 699 5.89 0.30 8.49
C GLN A 699 4.78 0.22 9.54
N TYR A 700 3.68 -0.47 9.21
CA TYR A 700 2.43 -0.41 9.99
C TYR A 700 2.54 -1.06 11.38
N GLU A 701 3.28 -2.16 11.52
CA GLU A 701 3.47 -2.84 12.81
C GLU A 701 4.25 -1.96 13.80
N GLN A 702 5.37 -1.39 13.33
CA GLN A 702 6.19 -0.48 14.14
C GLN A 702 5.43 0.79 14.52
N LEU A 703 4.58 1.28 13.60
CA LEU A 703 3.77 2.46 13.82
C LEU A 703 2.62 2.22 14.81
N GLN A 704 1.98 1.05 14.77
CA GLN A 704 0.98 0.65 15.77
C GLN A 704 1.62 0.56 17.17
N GLU A 705 2.82 -0.02 17.27
CA GLU A 705 3.54 -0.08 18.54
C GLU A 705 3.95 1.30 19.05
N CYS A 706 4.41 2.20 18.16
CA CYS A 706 4.67 3.59 18.51
C CYS A 706 3.41 4.30 19.05
N VAL A 707 2.25 4.12 18.41
CA VAL A 707 0.99 4.70 18.87
C VAL A 707 0.57 4.12 20.23
N ARG A 708 0.75 2.81 20.43
CA ARG A 708 0.44 2.12 21.69
C ARG A 708 1.27 2.70 22.84
N LEU A 709 2.57 2.87 22.63
CA LEU A 709 3.49 3.41 23.63
C LEU A 709 3.21 4.88 23.97
N VAL A 710 2.79 5.70 23.00
CA VAL A 710 2.55 7.14 23.19
C VAL A 710 1.17 7.46 23.79
N GLY A 711 0.15 6.66 23.46
CA GLY A 711 -1.26 6.96 23.72
C GLY A 711 -1.65 7.31 25.17
N PRO A 712 -1.10 6.66 26.22
CA PRO A 712 -1.56 6.90 27.60
C PRO A 712 -1.14 8.25 28.20
N TRP A 713 -0.04 8.84 27.74
CA TRP A 713 0.61 9.98 28.41
C TRP A 713 0.77 11.21 27.52
N CYS A 714 0.91 11.06 26.20
CA CYS A 714 1.05 12.20 25.30
C CYS A 714 -0.32 12.77 24.92
N GLN A 715 -0.52 14.07 25.18
CA GLN A 715 -1.76 14.78 24.85
C GLN A 715 -1.62 15.67 23.60
N VAL A 716 -0.48 15.60 22.91
CA VAL A 716 -0.18 16.37 21.70
C VAL A 716 -0.31 15.44 20.49
N ASN A 717 -0.83 15.95 19.37
CA ASN A 717 -1.02 15.18 18.13
C ASN A 717 -1.94 13.95 18.27
N VAL A 718 -2.88 13.97 19.22
CA VAL A 718 -3.79 12.84 19.50
C VAL A 718 -4.62 12.50 18.26
N GLY A 719 -5.15 13.51 17.55
CA GLY A 719 -5.91 13.31 16.32
C GLY A 719 -5.06 12.70 15.20
N SER A 720 -3.83 13.18 15.04
CA SER A 720 -2.87 12.72 14.03
C SER A 720 -2.45 11.28 14.28
N TYR A 721 -2.19 10.90 15.53
CA TYR A 721 -1.93 9.51 15.91
C TYR A 721 -3.15 8.60 15.66
N ARG A 722 -4.37 9.07 15.95
CA ARG A 722 -5.61 8.34 15.62
C ARG A 722 -5.80 8.17 14.12
N PHE A 723 -5.54 9.20 13.33
CA PHE A 723 -5.61 9.12 11.87
C PHE A 723 -4.65 8.07 11.31
N VAL A 724 -3.39 8.11 11.71
CA VAL A 724 -2.37 7.17 11.25
C VAL A 724 -2.65 5.75 11.73
N LEU A 725 -3.12 5.57 12.97
CA LEU A 725 -3.58 4.28 13.47
C LEU A 725 -4.76 3.74 12.64
N GLY A 726 -5.70 4.60 12.24
CA GLY A 726 -6.79 4.26 11.34
C GLY A 726 -6.28 3.75 10.00
N HIS A 727 -5.25 4.38 9.44
CA HIS A 727 -4.59 3.91 8.23
C HIS A 727 -3.91 2.54 8.42
N CYS A 728 -3.23 2.32 9.55
CA CYS A 728 -2.64 1.01 9.85
C CYS A 728 -3.72 -0.09 9.92
N TYR A 729 -4.88 0.18 10.50
CA TYR A 729 -5.99 -0.78 10.53
C TYR A 729 -6.60 -1.02 9.15
N LEU A 730 -6.66 -0.01 8.27
CA LEU A 730 -7.06 -0.21 6.88
C LEU A 730 -6.11 -1.16 6.14
N ALA A 731 -4.80 -0.94 6.27
CA ALA A 731 -3.79 -1.79 5.63
C ALA A 731 -3.85 -3.25 6.13
N ASN A 732 -4.19 -3.46 7.40
CA ASN A 732 -4.39 -4.79 7.99
C ASN A 732 -5.76 -5.42 7.65
N GLY A 733 -6.65 -4.74 6.92
CA GLY A 733 -7.99 -5.21 6.59
C GLY A 733 -9.03 -5.07 7.71
N GLU A 734 -8.71 -4.36 8.79
CA GLU A 734 -9.60 -4.13 9.95
C GLU A 734 -10.41 -2.83 9.81
N GLY A 735 -11.23 -2.75 8.76
CA GLY A 735 -11.89 -1.50 8.35
C GLY A 735 -12.82 -0.85 9.40
N GLN A 736 -13.46 -1.63 10.28
CA GLN A 736 -14.33 -1.07 11.34
C GLN A 736 -13.54 -0.30 12.40
N LYS A 737 -12.39 -0.83 12.84
CA LYS A 737 -11.51 -0.14 13.80
C LYS A 737 -10.91 1.11 13.17
N ALA A 738 -10.55 1.02 11.88
CA ALA A 738 -10.07 2.17 11.12
C ALA A 738 -11.09 3.32 11.11
N LEU A 739 -12.36 3.01 10.81
CA LEU A 739 -13.43 4.01 10.78
C LEU A 739 -13.59 4.71 12.14
N GLN A 740 -13.57 3.96 13.25
CA GLN A 740 -13.62 4.55 14.58
C GLN A 740 -12.45 5.51 14.82
N CYS A 741 -11.23 5.12 14.46
CA CYS A 741 -10.06 5.98 14.60
C CYS A 741 -10.16 7.26 13.76
N PHE A 742 -10.69 7.18 12.53
CA PHE A 742 -10.91 8.37 11.70
C PHE A 742 -11.97 9.31 12.27
N GLN A 743 -13.02 8.78 12.89
CA GLN A 743 -14.05 9.57 13.58
C GLN A 743 -13.49 10.27 14.82
N GLU A 744 -12.67 9.58 15.61
CA GLU A 744 -11.99 10.16 16.78
C GLU A 744 -11.03 11.29 16.36
N ALA A 745 -10.28 11.09 15.27
CA ALA A 745 -9.37 12.11 14.73
C ALA A 745 -10.09 13.37 14.23
N ALA A 746 -11.35 13.26 13.76
CA ALA A 746 -12.12 14.39 13.23
C ALA A 746 -12.34 15.52 14.26
N ALA A 747 -12.35 15.19 15.56
CA ALA A 747 -12.55 16.17 16.62
C ALA A 747 -11.40 17.19 16.74
N GLU A 748 -10.18 16.79 16.36
CA GLU A 748 -8.92 17.52 16.57
C GLU A 748 -8.35 18.16 15.30
N VAL A 749 -9.05 18.05 14.16
CA VAL A 749 -8.61 18.57 12.85
C VAL A 749 -8.25 20.06 12.90
N ASP A 750 -8.97 20.85 13.69
CA ASP A 750 -8.78 22.31 13.74
C ASP A 750 -7.61 22.73 14.66
N LYS A 751 -7.01 21.78 15.39
CA LYS A 751 -5.98 22.05 16.41
C LYS A 751 -4.58 21.60 15.99
N GLU A 752 -4.49 20.65 15.06
CA GLU A 752 -3.24 19.95 14.74
C GLU A 752 -2.75 20.26 13.32
N GLU A 753 -1.47 20.65 13.18
CA GLU A 753 -0.88 21.11 11.91
C GLU A 753 -0.89 20.03 10.82
N PHE A 754 -0.64 18.77 11.17
CA PHE A 754 -0.69 17.65 10.24
C PHE A 754 -2.09 17.40 9.65
N LEU A 755 -3.14 17.47 10.48
CA LEU A 755 -4.53 17.32 10.03
C LEU A 755 -5.00 18.52 9.21
N MET A 756 -4.53 19.72 9.55
CA MET A 756 -4.74 20.93 8.74
C MET A 756 -4.06 20.83 7.37
N LYS A 757 -2.87 20.22 7.29
CA LYS A 757 -2.19 19.97 6.01
C LYS A 757 -3.00 19.02 5.12
N LEU A 758 -3.65 18.02 5.70
CA LEU A 758 -4.53 17.07 4.99
C LEU A 758 -5.79 17.74 4.40
N THR A 759 -6.29 18.81 5.01
CA THR A 759 -7.46 19.56 4.51
C THR A 759 -7.13 20.57 3.42
N GLY A 760 -5.83 20.78 3.11
CA GLY A 760 -5.34 21.61 2.00
C GLY A 760 -4.97 23.03 2.42
N SER A 761 -3.99 23.63 1.72
CA SER A 761 -3.52 25.01 1.95
C SER A 761 -4.36 26.03 1.18
N ASP A 762 -5.07 26.90 1.90
CA ASP A 762 -5.58 28.24 1.58
C ASP A 762 -6.36 28.54 0.26
N GLU A 763 -6.28 27.77 -0.82
CA GLU A 763 -6.97 28.11 -2.09
C GLU A 763 -8.38 27.51 -2.23
N GLU A 764 -8.67 26.36 -1.61
CA GLU A 764 -10.04 25.80 -1.51
C GLU A 764 -10.84 26.40 -0.32
N ALA A 765 -10.20 27.15 0.57
CA ALA A 765 -10.82 27.86 1.70
C ALA A 765 -11.73 29.04 1.26
N ALA A 766 -11.82 29.33 -0.03
CA ALA A 766 -12.75 30.31 -0.59
C ALA A 766 -14.22 29.81 -0.58
N THR A 767 -14.47 28.53 -0.31
CA THR A 767 -15.81 27.99 -0.05
C THR A 767 -16.08 27.88 1.45
N ALA A 768 -17.30 28.22 1.88
CA ALA A 768 -17.76 28.22 3.28
C ALA A 768 -17.87 26.82 3.93
N THR A 769 -17.00 25.89 3.55
CA THR A 769 -16.95 24.50 3.98
C THR A 769 -16.15 24.35 5.26
N THR A 770 -16.67 23.61 6.23
CA THR A 770 -15.98 23.36 7.50
C THR A 770 -14.74 22.46 7.30
N PRO A 771 -13.63 22.71 8.02
CA PRO A 771 -12.40 21.90 7.94
C PRO A 771 -12.65 20.40 8.21
N ARG A 772 -13.54 20.08 9.15
CA ARG A 772 -13.99 18.70 9.42
C ARG A 772 -14.65 18.02 8.21
N LEU A 773 -15.44 18.78 7.44
CA LEU A 773 -16.08 18.26 6.22
C LEU A 773 -15.05 17.99 5.12
N LEU A 774 -14.02 18.83 4.99
CA LEU A 774 -12.90 18.60 4.07
C LEU A 774 -12.13 17.33 4.46
N TYR A 775 -11.85 17.16 5.76
CA TYR A 775 -11.25 15.95 6.29
C TYR A 775 -12.09 14.70 5.97
N TYR A 776 -13.39 14.71 6.26
CA TYR A 776 -14.27 13.58 5.91
C TYR A 776 -14.30 13.31 4.41
N ASN A 777 -14.25 14.34 3.56
CA ASN A 777 -14.17 14.14 2.11
C ASN A 777 -12.87 13.44 1.67
N LYS A 778 -11.73 13.73 2.31
CA LYS A 778 -10.46 13.03 2.06
C LYS A 778 -10.52 11.58 2.50
N VAL A 779 -11.03 11.30 3.70
CA VAL A 779 -11.19 9.92 4.20
C VAL A 779 -12.21 9.13 3.37
N LEU A 780 -13.30 9.76 2.92
CA LEU A 780 -14.27 9.13 2.02
C LEU A 780 -13.62 8.69 0.71
N ARG A 781 -12.79 9.55 0.08
CA ARG A 781 -12.05 9.19 -1.13
C ARG A 781 -11.08 8.03 -0.87
N LEU A 782 -10.38 8.04 0.26
CA LEU A 782 -9.48 6.94 0.65
C LEU A 782 -10.24 5.60 0.76
N LEU A 783 -11.41 5.59 1.41
CA LEU A 783 -12.24 4.39 1.55
C LEU A 783 -12.87 3.94 0.21
N GLU A 784 -13.17 4.88 -0.68
CA GLU A 784 -13.65 4.60 -2.05
C GLU A 784 -12.57 3.91 -2.90
N ASP A 785 -11.32 4.38 -2.82
CA ASP A 785 -10.19 3.82 -3.57
C ASP A 785 -9.77 2.43 -3.09
N ILE A 786 -9.91 2.15 -1.79
CA ILE A 786 -9.68 0.81 -1.22
C ILE A 786 -10.86 -0.14 -1.54
N GLY A 787 -12.05 0.41 -1.83
CA GLY A 787 -13.23 -0.37 -2.21
C GLY A 787 -14.03 -0.91 -1.03
N LEU A 788 -14.21 -0.11 0.05
CA LEU A 788 -14.98 -0.49 1.25
C LEU A 788 -16.33 0.27 1.34
N PRO A 789 -17.36 -0.10 0.56
CA PRO A 789 -18.59 0.68 0.41
C PRO A 789 -19.40 0.85 1.70
N GLU A 790 -19.42 -0.15 2.60
CA GLU A 790 -20.16 -0.06 3.86
C GLU A 790 -19.61 1.04 4.78
N LEU A 791 -18.28 1.18 4.85
CA LEU A 791 -17.63 2.20 5.66
C LEU A 791 -17.82 3.59 5.06
N VAL A 792 -17.83 3.69 3.72
CA VAL A 792 -18.12 4.94 3.01
C VAL A 792 -19.52 5.44 3.37
N VAL A 793 -20.52 4.56 3.40
CA VAL A 793 -21.90 4.92 3.81
C VAL A 793 -21.93 5.44 5.26
N ASN A 794 -21.30 4.73 6.19
CA ASN A 794 -21.29 5.12 7.60
C ASN A 794 -20.60 6.47 7.83
N LEU A 795 -19.47 6.71 7.14
CA LEU A 795 -18.78 7.99 7.24
C LEU A 795 -19.54 9.12 6.54
N ALA A 796 -20.15 8.86 5.38
CA ALA A 796 -20.89 9.86 4.63
C ALA A 796 -22.17 10.30 5.36
N THR A 797 -22.86 9.39 6.04
CA THR A 797 -24.02 9.72 6.89
C THR A 797 -23.64 10.64 8.06
N LEU A 798 -22.47 10.43 8.67
CA LEU A 798 -21.92 11.35 9.68
C LEU A 798 -21.50 12.69 9.08
N ALA A 799 -20.86 12.69 7.90
CA ALA A 799 -20.44 13.91 7.22
C ALA A 799 -21.62 14.84 6.86
N ILE A 800 -22.83 14.29 6.64
CA ILE A 800 -24.04 15.09 6.39
C ILE A 800 -24.39 15.96 7.60
N SER A 801 -24.21 15.47 8.83
CA SER A 801 -24.48 16.27 10.03
C SER A 801 -23.51 17.44 10.21
N GLU A 802 -22.35 17.41 9.57
CA GLU A 802 -21.40 18.53 9.54
C GLU A 802 -21.66 19.49 8.37
N ALA A 803 -22.34 19.02 7.31
CA ALA A 803 -22.61 19.78 6.09
C ALA A 803 -23.91 20.59 6.13
N VAL A 804 -24.50 20.86 7.31
CA VAL A 804 -25.84 21.50 7.46
C VAL A 804 -25.98 22.81 6.67
N ASN A 805 -24.89 23.56 6.51
CA ASN A 805 -24.89 24.88 5.89
C ASN A 805 -24.55 24.89 4.39
N ASP A 806 -24.22 23.74 3.78
CA ASP A 806 -23.84 23.65 2.35
C ASP A 806 -24.69 22.62 1.60
N GLU A 807 -25.71 23.10 0.90
CA GLU A 807 -26.62 22.27 0.10
C GLU A 807 -25.91 21.50 -1.02
N ARG A 808 -24.82 22.04 -1.60
CA ARG A 808 -24.08 21.38 -2.69
C ARG A 808 -23.28 20.20 -2.17
N CYS A 809 -22.65 20.35 -1.00
CA CYS A 809 -21.95 19.26 -0.32
C CYS A 809 -22.93 18.19 0.16
N GLN A 810 -24.08 18.57 0.74
CA GLN A 810 -25.13 17.61 1.10
C GLN A 810 -25.60 16.80 -0.10
N ALA A 811 -25.87 17.46 -1.23
CA ALA A 811 -26.27 16.78 -2.47
C ALA A 811 -25.18 15.81 -2.97
N ALA A 812 -23.89 16.15 -2.81
CA ALA A 812 -22.77 15.28 -3.18
C ALA A 812 -22.70 14.03 -2.29
N LEU A 813 -22.82 14.22 -0.96
CA LEU A 813 -22.80 13.13 0.01
C LEU A 813 -23.98 12.18 -0.18
N TRP A 814 -25.19 12.71 -0.37
CA TRP A 814 -26.37 11.87 -0.66
C TRP A 814 -26.23 11.08 -1.97
N THR A 815 -25.62 11.66 -3.00
CA THR A 815 -25.32 10.97 -4.26
C THR A 815 -24.31 9.83 -4.04
N ARG A 816 -23.28 10.04 -3.21
CA ARG A 816 -22.33 8.98 -2.82
C ARG A 816 -23.00 7.86 -2.04
N ILE A 817 -23.79 8.19 -1.01
CA ILE A 817 -24.53 7.22 -0.20
C ILE A 817 -25.46 6.37 -1.08
N PHE A 818 -26.19 7.02 -1.99
CA PHE A 818 -27.03 6.35 -2.97
C PHE A 818 -26.25 5.34 -3.80
N LYS A 819 -25.11 5.75 -4.39
CA LYS A 819 -24.29 4.89 -5.26
C LYS A 819 -23.78 3.67 -4.50
N HIS A 820 -23.23 3.85 -3.30
CA HIS A 820 -22.66 2.75 -2.51
C HIS A 820 -23.73 1.79 -1.97
N HIS A 821 -24.91 2.29 -1.54
CA HIS A 821 -26.03 1.41 -1.21
C HIS A 821 -26.55 0.62 -2.42
N LEU A 822 -26.55 1.24 -3.60
CA LEU A 822 -26.92 0.56 -4.83
C LEU A 822 -25.91 -0.53 -5.20
N ASP A 823 -24.62 -0.27 -5.04
CA ASP A 823 -23.55 -1.25 -5.26
C ASP A 823 -23.66 -2.44 -4.28
N LEU A 824 -23.99 -2.17 -3.01
CA LEU A 824 -24.26 -3.19 -1.97
C LEU A 824 -25.57 -3.98 -2.17
N GLY A 825 -26.49 -3.48 -3.01
CA GLY A 825 -27.80 -4.10 -3.24
C GLY A 825 -28.87 -3.77 -2.19
N HIS A 826 -28.63 -2.76 -1.35
CA HIS A 826 -29.60 -2.26 -0.36
C HIS A 826 -30.62 -1.30 -1.02
N ASN A 827 -31.54 -1.85 -1.79
CA ASN A 827 -32.45 -1.08 -2.66
C ASN A 827 -33.35 -0.09 -1.89
N SER A 828 -33.83 -0.46 -0.71
CA SER A 828 -34.69 0.40 0.13
C SER A 828 -33.92 1.61 0.68
N GLN A 829 -32.70 1.39 1.17
CA GLN A 829 -31.83 2.44 1.70
C GLN A 829 -31.34 3.37 0.58
N ALA A 830 -31.02 2.83 -0.60
CA ALA A 830 -30.69 3.64 -1.77
C ALA A 830 -31.87 4.54 -2.18
N TYR A 831 -33.11 4.02 -2.18
CA TYR A 831 -34.30 4.83 -2.47
C TYR A 831 -34.51 5.93 -1.43
N GLU A 832 -34.31 5.64 -0.14
CA GLU A 832 -34.40 6.66 0.92
C GLU A 832 -33.35 7.77 0.74
N ALA A 833 -32.10 7.41 0.46
CA ALA A 833 -31.03 8.38 0.18
C ALA A 833 -31.33 9.28 -1.04
N LEU A 834 -31.98 8.73 -2.07
CA LEU A 834 -32.42 9.49 -3.24
C LEU A 834 -33.50 10.53 -2.88
N MET A 835 -34.44 10.18 -2.01
CA MET A 835 -35.51 11.09 -1.59
C MET A 835 -35.01 12.22 -0.69
N GLN A 836 -33.92 12.00 0.05
CA GLN A 836 -33.31 12.99 0.94
C GLN A 836 -32.35 13.97 0.24
N ASN A 837 -32.03 13.75 -1.04
CA ASN A 837 -31.14 14.61 -1.80
C ASN A 837 -31.78 15.99 -2.09
N PRO A 838 -31.18 17.12 -1.68
CA PRO A 838 -31.76 18.46 -1.90
C PRO A 838 -31.69 18.93 -3.36
N ASP A 839 -30.79 18.40 -4.19
CA ASP A 839 -30.63 18.81 -5.58
C ASP A 839 -31.47 17.97 -6.54
N SER A 840 -32.46 18.61 -7.19
CA SER A 840 -33.34 17.97 -8.16
C SER A 840 -32.62 17.36 -9.36
N SER A 841 -31.49 17.94 -9.80
CA SER A 841 -30.77 17.46 -10.97
C SER A 841 -30.08 16.12 -10.69
N ARG A 842 -29.32 16.06 -9.58
CA ARG A 842 -28.66 14.84 -9.10
C ARG A 842 -29.67 13.77 -8.68
N GLN A 843 -30.81 14.17 -8.13
CA GLN A 843 -31.90 13.25 -7.82
C GLN A 843 -32.41 12.50 -9.06
N LEU A 844 -32.55 13.19 -10.20
CA LEU A 844 -32.96 12.56 -11.46
C LEU A 844 -31.90 11.61 -12.03
N ASP A 845 -30.61 11.95 -11.91
CA ASP A 845 -29.53 11.08 -12.36
C ASP A 845 -29.41 9.82 -11.48
N CYS A 846 -29.52 9.96 -10.15
CA CYS A 846 -29.63 8.83 -9.24
C CYS A 846 -30.86 7.97 -9.58
N LEU A 847 -32.00 8.59 -9.87
CA LEU A 847 -33.22 7.87 -10.24
C LEU A 847 -33.03 7.05 -11.51
N ARG A 848 -32.43 7.64 -12.54
CA ARG A 848 -32.09 6.93 -13.79
C ARG A 848 -31.26 5.70 -13.46
N GLN A 849 -30.16 5.88 -12.72
CA GLN A 849 -29.26 4.79 -12.33
C GLN A 849 -29.97 3.69 -11.53
N LEU A 850 -30.81 4.04 -10.56
CA LEU A 850 -31.60 3.09 -9.77
C LEU A 850 -32.49 2.23 -10.66
N VAL A 851 -33.24 2.86 -11.56
CA VAL A 851 -34.14 2.15 -12.50
C VAL A 851 -33.33 1.23 -13.40
N VAL A 852 -32.14 1.65 -13.88
CA VAL A 852 -31.27 0.80 -14.71
C VAL A 852 -30.86 -0.45 -13.95
N VAL A 853 -30.24 -0.27 -12.78
CA VAL A 853 -29.60 -1.34 -12.03
C VAL A 853 -30.64 -2.33 -11.51
N LEU A 854 -31.80 -1.86 -11.04
CA LEU A 854 -32.89 -2.75 -10.61
C LEU A 854 -33.47 -3.58 -11.76
N CYS A 855 -33.54 -3.01 -12.97
CA CYS A 855 -33.98 -3.74 -14.15
C CYS A 855 -32.95 -4.78 -14.60
N GLU A 856 -31.65 -4.44 -14.58
CA GLU A 856 -30.55 -5.37 -14.91
C GLU A 856 -30.43 -6.51 -13.90
N ARG A 857 -30.63 -6.23 -12.61
CA ARG A 857 -30.64 -7.24 -11.53
C ARG A 857 -31.94 -8.03 -11.41
N ALA A 858 -32.94 -7.74 -12.26
CA ALA A 858 -34.28 -8.34 -12.24
C ALA A 858 -35.04 -8.20 -10.89
N GLN A 859 -34.69 -7.20 -10.06
CA GLN A 859 -35.35 -6.91 -8.77
C GLN A 859 -36.59 -6.02 -8.97
N LEU A 860 -37.52 -6.51 -9.79
CA LEU A 860 -38.67 -5.74 -10.29
C LEU A 860 -39.75 -5.45 -9.22
N ARG A 861 -39.80 -6.24 -8.15
CA ARG A 861 -40.79 -6.09 -7.08
C ARG A 861 -40.58 -4.80 -6.30
N ASP A 862 -39.33 -4.49 -5.98
CA ASP A 862 -38.96 -3.30 -5.20
C ASP A 862 -39.34 -2.03 -5.97
N LEU A 863 -39.07 -1.99 -7.28
CA LEU A 863 -39.44 -0.87 -8.15
C LEU A 863 -40.95 -0.60 -8.18
N VAL A 864 -41.79 -1.64 -8.13
CA VAL A 864 -43.25 -1.48 -8.15
C VAL A 864 -43.79 -1.06 -6.77
N GLN A 865 -43.12 -1.45 -5.69
CA GLN A 865 -43.51 -1.14 -4.32
C GLN A 865 -43.11 0.28 -3.89
N PHE A 866 -42.02 0.85 -4.44
CA PHE A 866 -41.58 2.19 -4.08
C PHE A 866 -42.61 3.27 -4.46
N SER A 867 -42.80 4.22 -3.54
CA SER A 867 -43.84 5.25 -3.63
C SER A 867 -43.49 6.43 -4.54
N PHE A 868 -42.23 6.62 -4.95
CA PHE A 868 -41.69 7.67 -5.84
C PHE A 868 -42.37 9.05 -5.75
N VAL A 869 -42.43 9.63 -4.55
CA VAL A 869 -43.09 10.93 -4.31
C VAL A 869 -42.51 12.01 -5.25
N ASN A 870 -43.37 12.67 -6.03
CA ASN A 870 -43.04 13.70 -7.03
C ASN A 870 -42.11 13.30 -8.20
N LEU A 871 -41.71 12.02 -8.30
CA LEU A 871 -40.81 11.51 -9.36
C LEU A 871 -41.48 10.49 -10.29
N HIS A 872 -42.80 10.34 -10.16
CA HIS A 872 -43.58 9.36 -10.90
C HIS A 872 -43.47 9.47 -12.41
N ASP A 873 -43.67 10.67 -12.94
CA ASP A 873 -43.69 10.88 -14.38
C ASP A 873 -42.29 10.67 -14.99
N GLU A 874 -41.24 10.95 -14.21
CA GLU A 874 -39.85 10.70 -14.60
C GLU A 874 -39.52 9.21 -14.63
N VAL A 875 -39.92 8.44 -13.60
CA VAL A 875 -39.77 6.97 -13.60
C VAL A 875 -40.48 6.35 -14.80
N VAL A 876 -41.73 6.77 -15.05
CA VAL A 876 -42.53 6.30 -16.18
C VAL A 876 -41.84 6.66 -17.49
N SER A 877 -41.36 7.91 -17.65
CA SER A 877 -40.62 8.37 -18.83
C SER A 877 -39.34 7.54 -19.09
N ILE A 878 -38.57 7.24 -18.04
CA ILE A 878 -37.34 6.43 -18.13
C ILE A 878 -37.68 4.99 -18.56
N ILE A 879 -38.67 4.36 -17.94
CA ILE A 879 -39.04 2.98 -18.28
C ILE A 879 -39.69 2.94 -19.68
N GLU A 880 -40.51 3.92 -20.05
CA GLU A 880 -41.12 4.03 -21.39
C GLU A 880 -40.06 4.21 -22.49
N SER A 881 -39.10 5.11 -22.30
CA SER A 881 -38.02 5.33 -23.27
C SER A 881 -37.19 4.06 -23.49
N ARG A 882 -36.89 3.31 -22.42
CA ARG A 882 -36.19 2.02 -22.47
C ARG A 882 -37.05 0.93 -23.08
N ALA A 883 -38.33 0.84 -22.71
CA ALA A 883 -39.27 -0.11 -23.28
C ALA A 883 -39.33 0.05 -24.80
N ARG A 884 -39.36 1.30 -25.30
CA ARG A 884 -39.35 1.63 -26.73
C ARG A 884 -38.02 1.36 -27.44
N ALA A 885 -36.89 1.47 -26.73
CA ALA A 885 -35.55 1.29 -27.30
C ALA A 885 -35.07 -0.17 -27.34
N VAL A 886 -35.50 -1.01 -26.39
CA VAL A 886 -34.99 -2.39 -26.21
C VAL A 886 -35.83 -3.41 -27.00
N ASP A 887 -35.21 -4.51 -27.42
CA ASP A 887 -35.88 -5.64 -28.10
C ASP A 887 -36.91 -6.34 -27.19
N LEU A 888 -38.14 -6.46 -27.68
CA LEU A 888 -39.33 -6.94 -26.95
C LEU A 888 -39.19 -8.34 -26.32
N MET A 889 -38.29 -9.18 -26.86
CA MET A 889 -38.14 -10.58 -26.42
C MET A 889 -37.04 -10.77 -25.36
N THR A 890 -36.24 -9.74 -25.07
CA THR A 890 -35.09 -9.83 -24.16
C THR A 890 -35.43 -9.37 -22.74
N HIS A 891 -36.22 -8.30 -22.60
CA HIS A 891 -36.56 -7.68 -21.31
C HIS A 891 -38.04 -7.32 -21.22
N ASN A 892 -38.65 -7.55 -20.06
CA ASN A 892 -40.10 -7.41 -19.83
C ASN A 892 -40.50 -5.99 -19.37
N TYR A 893 -39.95 -4.92 -19.95
CA TYR A 893 -40.22 -3.53 -19.52
C TYR A 893 -41.70 -3.12 -19.64
N TYR A 894 -42.42 -3.57 -20.68
CA TYR A 894 -43.86 -3.31 -20.83
C TYR A 894 -44.71 -4.02 -19.77
N GLU A 895 -44.34 -5.25 -19.40
CA GLU A 895 -45.01 -6.01 -18.34
C GLU A 895 -44.76 -5.36 -16.96
N LEU A 896 -43.56 -4.79 -16.76
CA LEU A 896 -43.21 -3.98 -15.58
C LEU A 896 -44.02 -2.68 -15.51
N LEU A 897 -44.09 -1.91 -16.61
CA LEU A 897 -44.91 -0.69 -16.69
C LEU A 897 -46.38 -0.96 -16.38
N TYR A 898 -46.91 -2.07 -16.90
CA TYR A 898 -48.25 -2.51 -16.59
C TYR A 898 -48.43 -2.81 -15.10
N ALA A 899 -47.55 -3.63 -14.51
CA ALA A 899 -47.61 -3.94 -13.08
C ALA A 899 -47.51 -2.67 -12.21
N PHE A 900 -46.65 -1.72 -12.62
CA PHE A 900 -46.48 -0.43 -11.96
C PHE A 900 -47.78 0.39 -11.97
N HIS A 901 -48.44 0.54 -13.11
CA HIS A 901 -49.69 1.28 -13.20
C HIS A 901 -50.86 0.58 -12.50
N ILE A 902 -50.93 -0.75 -12.52
CA ILE A 902 -51.96 -1.53 -11.82
C ILE A 902 -51.84 -1.36 -10.30
N ASN A 903 -50.63 -1.46 -9.74
CA ASN A 903 -50.41 -1.29 -8.29
C ASN A 903 -50.87 0.10 -7.78
N ARG A 904 -50.86 1.09 -8.67
CA ARG A 904 -51.22 2.49 -8.37
C ARG A 904 -52.65 2.84 -8.82
N HIS A 905 -53.46 1.85 -9.17
CA HIS A 905 -54.85 1.99 -9.64
C HIS A 905 -55.04 2.87 -10.89
N ASN A 906 -53.98 3.08 -11.68
CA ASN A 906 -54.01 3.86 -12.91
C ASN A 906 -54.35 2.98 -14.11
N TYR A 907 -55.56 2.41 -14.12
CA TYR A 907 -56.01 1.44 -15.11
C TYR A 907 -55.97 1.96 -16.55
N ARG A 908 -56.22 3.26 -16.76
CA ARG A 908 -56.18 3.87 -18.09
C ARG A 908 -54.78 3.87 -18.71
N LYS A 909 -53.76 4.29 -17.95
CA LYS A 909 -52.36 4.25 -18.39
C LYS A 909 -51.88 2.80 -18.54
N ALA A 910 -52.26 1.89 -17.63
CA ALA A 910 -51.96 0.46 -17.75
C ALA A 910 -52.49 -0.15 -19.05
N GLY A 911 -53.74 0.18 -19.42
CA GLY A 911 -54.33 -0.26 -20.69
C GLY A 911 -53.63 0.31 -21.92
N THR A 912 -53.20 1.57 -21.86
CA THR A 912 -52.43 2.24 -22.93
C THR A 912 -51.09 1.54 -23.18
N VAL A 913 -50.33 1.25 -22.12
CA VAL A 913 -49.04 0.55 -22.21
C VAL A 913 -49.19 -0.85 -22.82
N MET A 914 -50.19 -1.62 -22.36
CA MET A 914 -50.43 -2.97 -22.90
C MET A 914 -50.90 -2.95 -24.35
N PHE A 915 -51.68 -1.93 -24.74
CA PHE A 915 -52.06 -1.73 -26.13
C PHE A 915 -50.85 -1.39 -27.01
N GLU A 916 -49.97 -0.48 -26.57
CA GLU A 916 -48.71 -0.14 -27.25
C GLU A 916 -47.82 -1.39 -27.42
N TYR A 917 -47.68 -2.18 -26.35
CA TYR A 917 -46.91 -3.43 -26.37
C TYR A 917 -47.48 -4.44 -27.38
N GLY A 918 -48.79 -4.64 -27.39
CA GLY A 918 -49.48 -5.51 -28.36
C GLY A 918 -49.30 -5.03 -29.80
N MET A 919 -49.41 -3.72 -30.05
CA MET A 919 -49.18 -3.13 -31.37
C MET A 919 -47.74 -3.37 -31.86
N ARG A 920 -46.76 -3.16 -30.98
CA ARG A 920 -45.35 -3.34 -31.34
C ARG A 920 -44.98 -4.81 -31.55
N LEU A 921 -45.51 -5.73 -30.72
CA LEU A 921 -45.39 -7.18 -30.92
C LEU A 921 -45.92 -7.62 -32.29
N GLY A 922 -47.08 -7.10 -32.71
CA GLY A 922 -47.66 -7.42 -34.03
C GLY A 922 -46.81 -6.93 -35.21
N ARG A 923 -46.01 -5.87 -35.03
CA ARG A 923 -45.12 -5.33 -36.06
C ARG A 923 -43.77 -6.05 -36.09
N GLU A 924 -43.15 -6.26 -34.93
CA GLU A 924 -41.76 -6.71 -34.81
C GLU A 924 -41.64 -8.24 -34.63
N VAL A 925 -42.61 -8.89 -33.97
CA VAL A 925 -42.50 -10.31 -33.55
C VAL A 925 -43.68 -11.12 -34.10
N ARG A 926 -43.67 -11.39 -35.40
CA ARG A 926 -44.69 -12.20 -36.10
C ARG A 926 -44.47 -13.72 -35.95
N THR A 927 -44.25 -14.15 -34.72
CA THR A 927 -44.11 -15.58 -34.36
C THR A 927 -45.36 -16.05 -33.62
N LEU A 928 -45.60 -17.36 -33.55
CA LEU A 928 -46.72 -17.93 -32.77
C LEU A 928 -46.73 -17.43 -31.31
N ARG A 929 -45.55 -17.37 -30.68
CA ARG A 929 -45.38 -16.86 -29.32
C ARG A 929 -45.63 -15.35 -29.23
N GLY A 930 -45.21 -14.58 -30.23
CA GLY A 930 -45.46 -13.14 -30.32
C GLY A 930 -46.96 -12.82 -30.48
N LEU A 931 -47.66 -13.56 -31.35
CA LEU A 931 -49.11 -13.46 -31.52
C LEU A 931 -49.86 -13.84 -30.25
N GLN A 932 -49.44 -14.89 -29.55
CA GLN A 932 -50.03 -15.28 -28.26
C GLN A 932 -49.88 -14.17 -27.21
N LYS A 933 -48.67 -13.58 -27.10
CA LYS A 933 -48.45 -12.42 -26.23
C LYS A 933 -49.30 -11.22 -26.67
N GLN A 934 -49.39 -10.92 -27.96
CA GLN A 934 -50.20 -9.82 -28.49
C GLN A 934 -51.68 -9.95 -28.08
N VAL A 935 -52.26 -11.14 -28.22
CA VAL A 935 -53.65 -11.41 -27.81
C VAL A 935 -53.82 -11.19 -26.31
N ASN A 936 -52.88 -11.66 -25.48
CA ASN A 936 -52.90 -11.46 -24.04
C ASN A 936 -52.79 -9.97 -23.66
N CYS A 937 -51.96 -9.20 -24.38
CA CYS A 937 -51.81 -7.76 -24.17
C CYS A 937 -53.11 -7.00 -24.47
N TYR A 938 -53.77 -7.29 -25.58
CA TYR A 938 -55.06 -6.66 -25.90
C TYR A 938 -56.16 -7.07 -24.91
N LEU A 939 -56.18 -8.32 -24.44
CA LEU A 939 -57.08 -8.74 -23.38
C LEU A 939 -56.84 -7.96 -22.08
N ALA A 940 -55.58 -7.82 -21.66
CA ALA A 940 -55.23 -7.04 -20.48
C ALA A 940 -55.65 -5.56 -20.63
N ALA A 941 -55.45 -4.98 -21.82
CA ALA A 941 -55.89 -3.61 -22.12
C ALA A 941 -57.42 -3.46 -22.07
N LEU A 942 -58.19 -4.40 -22.65
CA LEU A 942 -59.66 -4.43 -22.56
C LEU A 942 -60.12 -4.53 -21.11
N SER A 943 -59.54 -5.44 -20.34
CA SER A 943 -59.85 -5.61 -18.92
C SER A 943 -59.57 -4.33 -18.14
N CYS A 944 -58.46 -3.63 -18.40
CA CYS A 944 -58.14 -2.36 -17.74
C CYS A 944 -59.14 -1.25 -18.08
N LEU A 945 -59.48 -1.08 -19.36
CA LEU A 945 -60.44 -0.05 -19.77
C LEU A 945 -61.85 -0.30 -19.24
N ARG A 946 -62.26 -1.56 -19.08
CA ARG A 946 -63.54 -1.92 -18.45
C ARG A 946 -63.61 -1.60 -16.96
N LEU A 947 -62.47 -1.45 -16.30
CA LEU A 947 -62.39 -0.99 -14.90
C LEU A 947 -62.43 0.54 -14.77
N VAL A 948 -62.24 1.27 -15.87
CA VAL A 948 -62.34 2.73 -15.91
C VAL A 948 -63.80 3.14 -16.16
N HIS A 949 -64.21 4.27 -15.60
CA HIS A 949 -65.54 4.83 -15.86
C HIS A 949 -65.75 5.02 -17.39
N PRO A 950 -66.93 4.69 -17.95
CA PRO A 950 -67.19 4.71 -19.40
C PRO A 950 -66.77 6.01 -20.11
N ASP A 951 -67.00 7.16 -19.47
CA ASP A 951 -66.66 8.49 -20.03
C ASP A 951 -65.15 8.72 -20.24
N TYR A 952 -64.29 7.94 -19.56
CA TYR A 952 -62.83 8.06 -19.62
C TYR A 952 -62.15 6.81 -20.20
N ALA A 953 -62.94 5.86 -20.73
CA ALA A 953 -62.46 4.57 -21.24
C ALA A 953 -61.96 4.65 -22.70
N TRP A 954 -60.92 5.46 -22.91
CA TRP A 954 -60.30 5.68 -24.22
C TRP A 954 -58.76 5.74 -24.15
N ILE A 955 -58.11 5.35 -25.25
CA ILE A 955 -56.65 5.34 -25.44
C ILE A 955 -56.27 6.27 -26.59
N VAL A 956 -55.11 6.90 -26.48
CA VAL A 956 -54.54 7.74 -27.53
C VAL A 956 -53.61 6.90 -28.40
N GLN A 957 -53.85 6.90 -29.71
CA GLN A 957 -52.97 6.30 -30.70
C GLN A 957 -52.44 7.38 -31.67
N PRO A 958 -51.13 7.46 -31.93
CA PRO A 958 -50.63 8.19 -33.09
C PRO A 958 -51.07 7.47 -34.37
N SER A 959 -51.74 8.19 -35.27
CA SER A 959 -52.39 7.63 -36.48
C SER A 959 -51.51 6.66 -37.27
N SER A 960 -52.15 5.61 -37.83
CA SER A 960 -51.53 4.46 -38.48
C SER A 960 -50.73 4.75 -39.78
N GLY A 961 -50.44 6.02 -40.08
CA GLY A 961 -49.59 6.46 -41.19
C GLY A 961 -48.35 7.28 -40.78
N ALA A 962 -48.20 7.64 -39.50
CA ALA A 962 -47.00 8.31 -39.03
C ALA A 962 -45.88 7.27 -38.87
N ALA A 963 -44.86 7.34 -39.73
CA ALA A 963 -43.63 6.61 -39.49
C ALA A 963 -43.08 7.03 -38.12
N TYR A 964 -43.06 6.10 -37.16
CA TYR A 964 -42.27 6.27 -35.94
C TYR A 964 -40.81 6.32 -36.37
N GLU A 965 -40.27 7.52 -36.56
CA GLU A 965 -38.82 7.68 -36.66
C GLU A 965 -38.23 7.28 -35.32
N ARG A 966 -37.31 6.31 -35.34
CA ARG A 966 -36.55 5.94 -34.15
C ARG A 966 -35.81 7.19 -33.67
N PRO A 967 -35.92 7.57 -32.38
CA PRO A 967 -35.10 8.64 -31.82
C PRO A 967 -33.62 8.34 -32.09
N GLY A 968 -32.92 9.21 -32.83
CA GLY A 968 -31.51 9.04 -33.21
C GLY A 968 -31.23 8.74 -34.69
N THR A 969 -32.25 8.66 -35.55
CA THR A 969 -32.01 8.67 -37.01
C THR A 969 -31.70 10.09 -37.50
N SER A 970 -30.61 10.25 -38.28
CA SER A 970 -30.19 11.56 -38.80
C SER A 970 -31.31 12.23 -39.61
N PRO A 971 -31.55 13.55 -39.46
CA PRO A 971 -32.60 14.25 -40.20
C PRO A 971 -32.44 14.00 -41.70
N LYS A 972 -33.49 13.49 -42.35
CA LYS A 972 -33.47 13.27 -43.80
C LYS A 972 -33.34 14.62 -44.50
N ARG A 973 -32.22 14.80 -45.18
CA ARG A 973 -31.97 15.96 -46.05
C ARG A 973 -32.56 15.69 -47.43
N ASN A 974 -33.06 16.75 -48.04
CA ASN A 974 -33.56 16.74 -49.42
C ASN A 974 -32.36 16.52 -50.37
N TYR A 975 -32.62 16.27 -51.66
CA TYR A 975 -31.55 16.17 -52.67
C TYR A 975 -30.65 17.43 -52.72
N ASP A 976 -31.17 18.58 -52.29
CA ASP A 976 -30.47 19.86 -52.20
C ASP A 976 -29.79 20.13 -50.83
N GLY A 977 -29.80 19.17 -49.90
CA GLY A 977 -29.09 19.28 -48.62
C GLY A 977 -29.79 20.10 -47.53
N GLU A 978 -30.96 20.67 -47.80
CA GLU A 978 -31.80 21.35 -46.81
C GLU A 978 -32.56 20.37 -45.92
N PHE A 979 -32.83 20.77 -44.67
CA PHE A 979 -33.66 19.99 -43.74
C PHE A 979 -35.10 19.97 -44.28
N ALA A 980 -35.68 18.77 -44.43
CA ALA A 980 -37.10 18.63 -44.75
C ALA A 980 -37.94 19.29 -43.63
N ALA A 981 -38.92 20.11 -44.00
CA ALA A 981 -39.83 20.73 -43.03
C ALA A 981 -40.57 19.67 -42.21
N ASP A 982 -40.73 19.92 -40.91
CA ASP A 982 -41.47 19.04 -40.00
C ASP A 982 -42.85 18.70 -40.58
N PRO A 983 -43.25 17.41 -40.64
CA PRO A 983 -44.59 17.06 -41.08
C PRO A 983 -45.60 17.59 -40.06
N VAL A 984 -46.30 18.64 -40.48
CA VAL A 984 -47.39 19.28 -39.74
C VAL A 984 -48.50 18.27 -39.47
N SER A 985 -48.96 18.25 -38.22
CA SER A 985 -50.09 17.48 -37.66
C SER A 985 -49.92 15.96 -37.58
N GLN A 986 -49.36 15.49 -36.45
CA GLN A 986 -49.69 14.16 -35.94
C GLN A 986 -51.20 14.13 -35.68
N GLN A 987 -51.96 13.51 -36.57
CA GLN A 987 -53.37 13.24 -36.35
C GLN A 987 -53.45 12.21 -35.22
N ILE A 988 -53.98 12.63 -34.08
CA ILE A 988 -54.11 11.82 -32.87
C ILE A 988 -55.46 11.09 -32.96
N ASP A 989 -55.44 9.77 -33.07
CA ASP A 989 -56.66 8.96 -33.12
C ASP A 989 -57.03 8.51 -31.69
N ILE A 990 -58.29 8.75 -31.31
CA ILE A 990 -58.83 8.30 -30.01
C ILE A 990 -59.51 6.95 -30.24
N LEU A 991 -58.97 5.91 -29.59
CA LEU A 991 -59.55 4.57 -29.62
C LEU A 991 -60.51 4.38 -28.45
N GLU A 992 -61.76 4.09 -28.76
CA GLU A 992 -62.76 3.67 -27.79
C GLU A 992 -62.72 2.15 -27.58
N LEU A 993 -63.41 1.67 -26.52
CA LEU A 993 -63.47 0.25 -26.16
C LEU A 993 -63.89 -0.65 -27.34
N LYS A 994 -64.82 -0.20 -28.19
CA LYS A 994 -65.29 -0.95 -29.37
C LYS A 994 -64.20 -1.15 -30.41
N ASP A 995 -63.31 -0.17 -30.58
CA ASP A 995 -62.23 -0.27 -31.57
C ASP A 995 -61.12 -1.19 -31.06
N LEU A 996 -60.87 -1.18 -29.75
CA LEU A 996 -59.95 -2.13 -29.13
C LEU A 996 -60.47 -3.58 -29.16
N GLU A 997 -61.80 -3.77 -29.08
CA GLU A 997 -62.44 -5.07 -29.29
C GLU A 997 -62.23 -5.58 -30.73
N LYS A 998 -62.27 -4.72 -31.75
CA LYS A 998 -61.97 -5.10 -33.15
C LYS A 998 -60.53 -5.56 -33.30
N GLU A 999 -59.57 -4.82 -32.74
CA GLU A 999 -58.14 -5.19 -32.78
C GLU A 999 -57.86 -6.51 -32.06
N TYR A 1000 -58.52 -6.73 -30.91
CA TYR A 1000 -58.45 -8.00 -30.20
C TYR A 1000 -58.99 -9.17 -31.04
N VAL A 1001 -60.16 -9.01 -31.66
CA VAL A 1001 -60.75 -10.05 -32.51
C VAL A 1001 -59.82 -10.36 -33.70
N LEU A 1002 -59.26 -9.34 -34.33
CA LEU A 1002 -58.30 -9.52 -35.42
C LEU A 1002 -57.05 -10.27 -34.96
N ALA A 1003 -56.43 -9.88 -33.85
CA ALA A 1003 -55.27 -10.56 -33.30
C ALA A 1003 -55.57 -12.00 -32.88
N ARG A 1004 -56.75 -12.25 -32.31
CA ARG A 1004 -57.21 -13.60 -31.95
C ARG A 1004 -57.36 -14.48 -33.20
N SER A 1005 -57.94 -13.94 -34.27
CA SER A 1005 -58.05 -14.65 -35.55
C SER A 1005 -56.68 -14.97 -36.15
N ARG A 1006 -55.71 -14.06 -36.06
CA ARG A 1006 -54.31 -14.31 -36.48
C ARG A 1006 -53.68 -15.45 -35.67
N LEU A 1007 -53.91 -15.49 -34.35
CA LEU A 1007 -53.42 -16.56 -33.48
C LEU A 1007 -54.07 -17.91 -33.80
N THR A 1008 -55.39 -17.96 -34.01
CA THR A 1008 -56.08 -19.22 -34.34
C THR A 1008 -55.58 -19.82 -35.65
N LEU A 1009 -55.31 -18.98 -36.65
CA LEU A 1009 -54.70 -19.42 -37.90
C LEU A 1009 -53.28 -19.98 -37.68
N ALA A 1010 -52.44 -19.23 -36.94
CA ALA A 1010 -51.08 -19.62 -36.64
C ALA A 1010 -50.98 -20.91 -35.80
N GLN A 1011 -51.96 -21.20 -34.94
CA GLN A 1011 -52.01 -22.43 -34.14
C GLN A 1011 -52.31 -23.68 -34.97
N GLN A 1012 -53.17 -23.55 -35.98
CA GLN A 1012 -53.47 -24.66 -36.90
C GLN A 1012 -52.35 -24.89 -37.91
N GLU A 1013 -51.77 -23.81 -38.42
CA GLU A 1013 -50.62 -23.86 -39.33
C GLU A 1013 -49.47 -23.01 -38.79
N PRO A 1014 -48.52 -23.59 -38.03
CA PRO A 1014 -47.36 -22.86 -37.49
C PRO A 1014 -46.56 -22.01 -38.49
N PRO A 1015 -46.30 -22.44 -39.76
CA PRO A 1015 -45.55 -21.61 -40.71
C PRO A 1015 -46.34 -20.39 -41.20
N SER A 1016 -47.67 -20.36 -41.03
CA SER A 1016 -48.51 -19.24 -41.43
C SER A 1016 -48.38 -18.01 -40.52
N ALA A 1017 -47.74 -18.13 -39.35
CA ALA A 1017 -47.66 -17.08 -38.34
C ALA A 1017 -47.10 -15.74 -38.87
N ALA A 1018 -46.08 -15.79 -39.74
CA ALA A 1018 -45.49 -14.60 -40.34
C ALA A 1018 -46.45 -13.87 -41.29
N ILE A 1019 -47.23 -14.65 -42.04
CA ILE A 1019 -48.23 -14.17 -43.02
C ILE A 1019 -49.45 -13.62 -42.27
N ALA A 1020 -49.97 -14.39 -41.30
CA ALA A 1020 -51.08 -14.01 -40.45
C ALA A 1020 -50.79 -12.70 -39.69
N GLY A 1021 -49.58 -12.54 -39.15
CA GLY A 1021 -49.17 -11.33 -38.42
C GLY A 1021 -49.20 -10.04 -39.25
N GLY A 1022 -49.10 -10.13 -40.59
CA GLY A 1022 -49.16 -8.98 -41.49
C GLY A 1022 -50.51 -8.75 -42.17
N ALA A 1023 -51.40 -9.74 -42.15
CA ALA A 1023 -52.65 -9.71 -42.91
C ALA A 1023 -53.62 -8.65 -42.38
N ASN A 1024 -54.21 -7.85 -43.27
CA ASN A 1024 -55.32 -6.95 -42.93
C ASN A 1024 -56.62 -7.75 -42.69
N SER A 1025 -57.70 -7.09 -42.25
CA SER A 1025 -58.97 -7.78 -41.93
C SER A 1025 -59.57 -8.53 -43.14
N GLN A 1026 -59.42 -8.03 -44.36
CA GLN A 1026 -59.93 -8.67 -45.59
C GLN A 1026 -59.07 -9.87 -46.03
N GLU A 1027 -57.74 -9.71 -46.01
CA GLU A 1027 -56.78 -10.78 -46.28
C GLU A 1027 -56.91 -11.91 -45.25
N MET A 1028 -57.15 -11.56 -43.98
CA MET A 1028 -57.37 -12.53 -42.92
C MET A 1028 -58.60 -13.41 -43.20
N VAL A 1029 -59.70 -12.83 -43.71
CA VAL A 1029 -60.89 -13.62 -44.12
C VAL A 1029 -60.52 -14.63 -45.20
N ALA A 1030 -59.77 -14.22 -46.23
CA ALA A 1030 -59.34 -15.12 -47.30
C ALA A 1030 -58.46 -16.28 -46.76
N LEU A 1031 -57.52 -15.98 -45.87
CA LEU A 1031 -56.62 -16.97 -45.26
C LEU A 1031 -57.38 -17.96 -44.35
N LEU A 1032 -58.32 -17.47 -43.52
CA LEU A 1032 -59.16 -18.31 -42.67
C LEU A 1032 -60.07 -19.24 -43.49
N VAL A 1033 -60.60 -18.75 -44.60
CA VAL A 1033 -61.42 -19.52 -45.53
C VAL A 1033 -60.61 -20.62 -46.21
N GLN A 1034 -59.36 -20.33 -46.60
CA GLN A 1034 -58.46 -21.31 -47.20
C GLN A 1034 -58.12 -22.45 -46.23
N THR A 1035 -57.83 -22.14 -44.96
CA THR A 1035 -57.52 -23.15 -43.94
C THR A 1035 -58.75 -23.88 -43.41
N GLY A 1036 -59.95 -23.30 -43.54
CA GLY A 1036 -61.22 -23.92 -43.16
C GLY A 1036 -61.73 -23.51 -41.78
N LEU A 1037 -61.26 -22.37 -41.26
CA LEU A 1037 -61.67 -21.76 -39.99
C LEU A 1037 -62.86 -20.82 -40.18
N PHE A 1038 -64.00 -21.37 -40.65
CA PHE A 1038 -65.15 -20.59 -41.09
C PHE A 1038 -65.84 -19.80 -39.95
N ASP A 1039 -65.97 -20.35 -38.74
CA ASP A 1039 -66.54 -19.59 -37.60
C ASP A 1039 -65.74 -18.33 -37.27
N THR A 1040 -64.42 -18.45 -37.26
CA THR A 1040 -63.55 -17.30 -36.98
C THR A 1040 -63.63 -16.27 -38.12
N ALA A 1041 -63.81 -16.72 -39.38
CA ALA A 1041 -64.02 -15.84 -40.52
C ALA A 1041 -65.38 -15.10 -40.41
N LEU A 1042 -66.45 -15.80 -40.00
CA LEU A 1042 -67.78 -15.21 -39.80
C LEU A 1042 -67.77 -14.15 -38.69
N THR A 1043 -67.13 -14.44 -37.55
CA THR A 1043 -67.00 -13.48 -36.44
C THR A 1043 -66.14 -12.26 -36.84
N LEU A 1044 -65.10 -12.45 -37.65
CA LEU A 1044 -64.30 -11.34 -38.19
C LEU A 1044 -65.12 -10.48 -39.17
N CYS A 1045 -65.88 -11.10 -40.08
CA CYS A 1045 -66.75 -10.36 -40.99
C CYS A 1045 -67.83 -9.55 -40.26
N GLN A 1046 -68.43 -10.08 -39.19
CA GLN A 1046 -69.40 -9.34 -38.38
C GLN A 1046 -68.79 -8.17 -37.61
N THR A 1047 -67.58 -8.35 -37.07
CA THR A 1047 -66.92 -7.30 -36.26
C THR A 1047 -66.38 -6.15 -37.11
N PHE A 1048 -65.95 -6.42 -38.33
CA PHE A 1048 -65.46 -5.42 -39.29
C PHE A 1048 -66.49 -5.00 -40.35
N ASN A 1049 -67.74 -5.48 -40.28
CA ASN A 1049 -68.79 -5.25 -41.29
C ASN A 1049 -68.34 -5.61 -42.72
N LEU A 1050 -67.68 -6.74 -42.91
CA LEU A 1050 -67.23 -7.27 -44.21
C LEU A 1050 -68.28 -8.21 -44.83
N SER A 1051 -68.21 -8.40 -46.15
CA SER A 1051 -69.10 -9.32 -46.87
C SER A 1051 -68.87 -10.78 -46.47
N LEU A 1052 -69.95 -11.52 -46.18
CA LEU A 1052 -69.88 -12.96 -45.85
C LEU A 1052 -69.75 -13.87 -47.08
N THR A 1053 -69.90 -13.32 -48.29
CA THR A 1053 -69.86 -14.08 -49.56
C THR A 1053 -68.58 -14.93 -49.72
N PRO A 1054 -67.36 -14.47 -49.42
CA PRO A 1054 -66.16 -15.30 -49.60
C PRO A 1054 -66.13 -16.52 -48.68
N VAL A 1055 -66.79 -16.44 -47.51
CA VAL A 1055 -66.86 -17.53 -46.54
C VAL A 1055 -67.76 -18.65 -47.07
N PHE A 1056 -68.93 -18.29 -47.61
CA PHE A 1056 -69.85 -19.26 -48.22
C PHE A 1056 -69.24 -19.89 -49.48
N GLU A 1057 -68.63 -19.10 -50.37
CA GLU A 1057 -67.96 -19.63 -51.58
C GLU A 1057 -66.85 -20.62 -51.24
N GLY A 1058 -66.02 -20.29 -50.24
CA GLY A 1058 -64.92 -21.16 -49.82
C GLY A 1058 -65.38 -22.42 -49.11
N LEU A 1059 -66.42 -22.35 -48.27
CA LEU A 1059 -67.01 -23.53 -47.64
C LEU A 1059 -67.62 -24.47 -48.69
N THR A 1060 -68.39 -23.92 -49.63
CA THR A 1060 -68.94 -24.69 -50.76
C THR A 1060 -67.83 -25.33 -51.59
N PHE A 1061 -66.76 -24.60 -51.88
CA PHE A 1061 -65.61 -25.15 -52.59
C PHE A 1061 -64.92 -26.29 -51.83
N LYS A 1062 -64.79 -26.22 -50.49
CA LYS A 1062 -64.28 -27.33 -49.68
C LYS A 1062 -65.23 -28.53 -49.71
N CYS A 1063 -66.55 -28.34 -49.61
CA CYS A 1063 -67.54 -29.43 -49.73
C CYS A 1063 -67.44 -30.14 -51.08
N ILE A 1064 -67.32 -29.38 -52.19
CA ILE A 1064 -67.11 -29.92 -53.54
C ILE A 1064 -65.81 -30.74 -53.61
N LYS A 1065 -64.71 -30.18 -53.11
CA LYS A 1065 -63.40 -30.85 -53.12
C LYS A 1065 -63.42 -32.18 -52.37
N LEU A 1066 -64.13 -32.25 -51.24
CA LEU A 1066 -64.32 -33.50 -50.48
C LEU A 1066 -65.11 -34.54 -51.27
N GLN A 1067 -66.21 -34.14 -51.90
CA GLN A 1067 -67.07 -35.02 -52.69
C GLN A 1067 -66.33 -35.59 -53.92
N CYS A 1068 -65.44 -34.80 -54.55
CA CYS A 1068 -64.73 -35.22 -55.76
C CYS A 1068 -63.44 -36.02 -55.52
N LYS A 1069 -62.69 -35.79 -54.43
CA LYS A 1069 -61.35 -36.39 -54.23
C LYS A 1069 -61.34 -37.74 -53.49
N GLY A 1070 -62.42 -38.12 -52.81
CA GLY A 1070 -62.45 -39.32 -51.97
C GLY A 1070 -61.49 -39.26 -50.78
N ASP A 1071 -61.66 -40.18 -49.83
CA ASP A 1071 -61.21 -40.16 -48.42
C ASP A 1071 -59.68 -40.28 -48.16
N ARG A 1072 -58.84 -39.69 -49.02
CA ARG A 1072 -57.38 -39.90 -48.97
C ARG A 1072 -56.65 -39.17 -47.83
N ASP A 1073 -57.23 -38.11 -47.27
CA ASP A 1073 -56.65 -37.31 -46.17
C ASP A 1073 -57.66 -37.08 -45.03
N GLN A 1074 -58.33 -38.13 -44.53
CA GLN A 1074 -59.37 -38.03 -43.49
C GLN A 1074 -58.99 -37.15 -42.30
N THR A 1075 -57.72 -37.18 -41.86
CA THR A 1075 -57.24 -36.40 -40.71
C THR A 1075 -57.32 -34.89 -40.95
N GLU A 1076 -56.93 -34.39 -42.13
CA GLU A 1076 -57.02 -32.96 -42.45
C GLU A 1076 -58.49 -32.51 -42.52
N VAL A 1077 -59.35 -33.37 -43.07
CA VAL A 1077 -60.79 -33.10 -43.22
C VAL A 1077 -61.48 -32.97 -41.87
N TRP A 1078 -61.26 -33.94 -40.98
CA TRP A 1078 -61.81 -33.92 -39.62
C TRP A 1078 -61.21 -32.79 -38.79
N ASN A 1079 -59.95 -32.41 -39.01
CA ASN A 1079 -59.32 -31.30 -38.29
C ASN A 1079 -59.98 -29.94 -38.58
N TRP A 1080 -60.29 -29.61 -39.84
CA TRP A 1080 -60.97 -28.34 -40.13
C TRP A 1080 -62.46 -28.38 -39.78
N LEU A 1081 -63.13 -29.53 -39.89
CA LEU A 1081 -64.52 -29.69 -39.44
C LEU A 1081 -64.64 -29.52 -37.92
N ALA A 1082 -63.76 -30.15 -37.14
CA ALA A 1082 -63.72 -30.03 -35.68
C ALA A 1082 -63.37 -28.61 -35.20
N ALA A 1083 -62.73 -27.81 -36.04
CA ALA A 1083 -62.40 -26.42 -35.73
C ALA A 1083 -63.60 -25.46 -35.80
N ASN A 1084 -64.75 -25.93 -36.28
CA ASN A 1084 -65.98 -25.16 -36.39
C ASN A 1084 -67.10 -25.77 -35.50
N GLN A 1085 -68.06 -24.96 -35.09
CA GLN A 1085 -69.19 -25.30 -34.24
C GLN A 1085 -70.20 -26.12 -35.03
N LEU A 1086 -70.11 -27.44 -34.89
CA LEU A 1086 -71.09 -28.38 -35.42
C LEU A 1086 -72.36 -28.37 -34.53
N PRO A 1087 -73.58 -28.27 -35.11
CA PRO A 1087 -74.82 -28.08 -34.34
C PRO A 1087 -75.20 -29.23 -33.39
N THR A 1088 -74.76 -30.47 -33.68
CA THR A 1088 -74.86 -31.65 -32.81
C THR A 1088 -74.03 -32.79 -33.40
N VAL A 1089 -73.06 -33.34 -32.68
CA VAL A 1089 -72.36 -34.58 -33.06
C VAL A 1089 -73.31 -35.75 -32.84
N ILE A 1090 -74.00 -36.20 -33.89
CA ILE A 1090 -74.73 -37.46 -33.86
C ILE A 1090 -73.74 -38.56 -34.24
N THR A 1091 -73.10 -39.19 -33.25
CA THR A 1091 -72.29 -40.41 -33.47
C THR A 1091 -73.21 -41.59 -33.79
N THR A 1092 -73.80 -41.62 -34.97
CA THR A 1092 -74.24 -42.88 -35.60
C THR A 1092 -73.09 -43.39 -36.46
N LYS A 1093 -72.87 -44.70 -36.47
CA LYS A 1093 -71.72 -45.40 -37.08
C LYS A 1093 -71.54 -45.22 -38.61
N GLU A 1094 -72.25 -44.30 -39.25
CA GLU A 1094 -72.33 -44.17 -40.71
C GLU A 1094 -72.43 -42.70 -41.19
N SER A 1095 -71.94 -41.71 -40.45
CA SER A 1095 -71.82 -40.34 -41.01
C SER A 1095 -70.43 -40.13 -41.58
N SER A 1096 -70.37 -39.81 -42.88
CA SER A 1096 -69.11 -39.49 -43.57
C SER A 1096 -68.73 -38.03 -43.32
N ALA A 1097 -67.43 -37.70 -43.40
CA ALA A 1097 -66.96 -36.32 -43.26
C ALA A 1097 -67.60 -35.36 -44.30
N THR A 1098 -67.98 -35.88 -45.47
CA THR A 1098 -68.76 -35.17 -46.48
C THR A 1098 -70.14 -34.77 -45.99
N ASP A 1099 -70.85 -35.65 -45.28
CA ASP A 1099 -72.20 -35.37 -44.77
C ASP A 1099 -72.17 -34.28 -43.69
N GLU A 1100 -71.14 -34.28 -42.84
CA GLU A 1100 -70.95 -33.25 -41.83
C GLU A 1100 -70.60 -31.88 -42.43
N ALA A 1101 -69.75 -31.83 -43.46
CA ALA A 1101 -69.43 -30.59 -44.17
C ALA A 1101 -70.67 -29.95 -44.82
N TRP A 1102 -71.53 -30.76 -45.43
CA TRP A 1102 -72.80 -30.31 -46.01
C TRP A 1102 -73.80 -29.83 -44.97
N ARG A 1103 -73.89 -30.51 -43.81
CA ARG A 1103 -74.71 -30.05 -42.67
C ARG A 1103 -74.24 -28.73 -42.11
N LEU A 1104 -72.92 -28.50 -42.04
CA LEU A 1104 -72.35 -27.24 -41.57
C LEU A 1104 -72.70 -26.08 -42.53
N LEU A 1105 -72.63 -26.30 -43.84
CA LEU A 1105 -73.07 -25.33 -44.85
C LEU A 1105 -74.57 -25.00 -44.70
N ALA A 1106 -75.42 -26.02 -44.55
CA ALA A 1106 -76.86 -25.83 -44.32
C ALA A 1106 -77.13 -25.02 -43.05
N HIS A 1107 -76.45 -25.34 -41.95
CA HIS A 1107 -76.58 -24.63 -40.69
C HIS A 1107 -76.18 -23.15 -40.78
N TYR A 1108 -75.06 -22.83 -41.45
CA TYR A 1108 -74.65 -21.43 -41.62
C TYR A 1108 -75.60 -20.64 -42.51
N LEU A 1109 -76.16 -21.28 -43.54
CA LEU A 1109 -77.16 -20.67 -44.41
C LEU A 1109 -78.46 -20.36 -43.66
N GLU A 1110 -78.88 -21.20 -42.72
CA GLU A 1110 -80.03 -20.95 -41.83
C GLU A 1110 -79.73 -19.86 -40.79
N LYS A 1111 -78.55 -19.91 -40.17
CA LYS A 1111 -78.14 -18.98 -39.10
C LYS A 1111 -77.96 -17.54 -39.59
N TYR A 1112 -77.60 -17.36 -40.87
CA TYR A 1112 -77.32 -16.05 -41.47
C TYR A 1112 -78.23 -15.76 -42.69
N PRO A 1113 -79.49 -15.34 -42.47
CA PRO A 1113 -80.37 -14.96 -43.55
C PRO A 1113 -79.89 -13.67 -44.25
N SER A 1114 -79.98 -13.64 -45.59
CA SER A 1114 -79.67 -12.45 -46.41
C SER A 1114 -80.89 -11.96 -47.19
N GLN A 1115 -80.92 -10.67 -47.51
CA GLN A 1115 -81.92 -10.11 -48.43
C GLN A 1115 -81.81 -10.83 -49.78
N ASN A 1116 -82.94 -11.34 -50.30
CA ASN A 1116 -83.04 -12.12 -51.54
C ASN A 1116 -82.20 -13.41 -51.59
N ALA A 1117 -81.88 -14.00 -50.43
CA ALA A 1117 -81.08 -15.24 -50.35
C ALA A 1117 -79.78 -15.21 -51.18
N GLN A 1118 -79.09 -14.07 -51.17
CA GLN A 1118 -77.83 -13.85 -51.89
C GLN A 1118 -76.78 -14.94 -51.59
N TYR A 1119 -76.72 -15.42 -50.34
CA TYR A 1119 -75.81 -16.51 -49.97
C TYR A 1119 -76.21 -17.86 -50.58
N HIS A 1120 -77.50 -18.21 -50.66
CA HIS A 1120 -77.94 -19.42 -51.37
C HIS A 1120 -77.62 -19.34 -52.86
N CYS A 1121 -77.89 -18.18 -53.49
CA CYS A 1121 -77.56 -17.93 -54.89
C CYS A 1121 -76.06 -18.10 -55.16
N CYS A 1122 -75.21 -17.55 -54.29
CA CYS A 1122 -73.76 -17.64 -54.35
C CYS A 1122 -73.27 -19.11 -54.26
N VAL A 1123 -73.81 -19.89 -53.31
CA VAL A 1123 -73.51 -21.32 -53.15
C VAL A 1123 -73.94 -22.13 -54.38
N ILE A 1124 -75.16 -21.93 -54.88
CA ILE A 1124 -75.70 -22.63 -56.06
C ILE A 1124 -74.87 -22.30 -57.30
N ASN A 1125 -74.56 -21.02 -57.51
CA ASN A 1125 -73.71 -20.57 -58.60
C ASN A 1125 -72.33 -21.25 -58.57
N LYS A 1126 -71.73 -21.38 -57.36
CA LYS A 1126 -70.46 -22.07 -57.19
C LYS A 1126 -70.55 -23.57 -57.49
N LEU A 1127 -71.62 -24.25 -57.06
CA LEU A 1127 -71.84 -25.68 -57.34
C LEU A 1127 -71.96 -25.96 -58.84
N LEU A 1128 -72.79 -25.18 -59.53
CA LEU A 1128 -73.00 -25.31 -60.96
C LEU A 1128 -71.73 -24.99 -61.76
N SER A 1129 -70.92 -24.01 -61.33
CA SER A 1129 -69.63 -23.70 -61.96
C SER A 1129 -68.60 -24.84 -61.93
N HIS A 1130 -68.75 -25.78 -60.98
CA HIS A 1130 -67.90 -26.96 -60.84
C HIS A 1130 -68.57 -28.24 -61.38
N GLY A 1131 -69.75 -28.13 -62.00
CA GLY A 1131 -70.48 -29.27 -62.57
C GLY A 1131 -71.03 -30.25 -61.53
N VAL A 1132 -71.22 -29.81 -60.28
CA VAL A 1132 -71.79 -30.64 -59.20
C VAL A 1132 -73.31 -30.40 -59.13
N PRO A 1133 -74.14 -31.46 -59.09
CA PRO A 1133 -75.59 -31.31 -58.95
C PRO A 1133 -75.93 -30.66 -57.61
N VAL A 1134 -76.90 -29.74 -57.63
CA VAL A 1134 -77.32 -28.99 -56.44
C VAL A 1134 -78.15 -29.92 -55.53
N PRO A 1135 -77.88 -30.01 -54.22
CA PRO A 1135 -78.67 -30.85 -53.31
C PRO A 1135 -80.14 -30.43 -53.21
N ASP A 1136 -81.04 -31.40 -53.09
CA ASP A 1136 -82.49 -31.16 -53.04
C ASP A 1136 -82.92 -30.22 -51.92
N TRP A 1137 -82.29 -30.29 -50.74
CA TRP A 1137 -82.59 -29.40 -49.62
C TRP A 1137 -82.28 -27.93 -49.95
N LEU A 1138 -81.22 -27.65 -50.71
CA LEU A 1138 -80.81 -26.30 -51.10
C LEU A 1138 -81.68 -25.78 -52.24
N ILE A 1139 -82.05 -26.67 -53.18
CA ILE A 1139 -83.02 -26.36 -54.23
C ILE A 1139 -84.36 -25.98 -53.61
N ASN A 1140 -84.87 -26.78 -52.66
CA ASN A 1140 -86.15 -26.53 -52.02
C ASN A 1140 -86.13 -25.22 -51.21
N ALA A 1141 -85.07 -24.98 -50.43
CA ALA A 1141 -84.91 -23.74 -49.68
C ALA A 1141 -84.80 -22.50 -50.60
N TYR A 1142 -84.16 -22.60 -51.76
CA TYR A 1142 -84.02 -21.48 -52.69
C TYR A 1142 -85.25 -21.28 -53.60
N LYS A 1143 -85.96 -22.35 -53.96
CA LYS A 1143 -87.24 -22.30 -54.69
C LYS A 1143 -88.30 -21.48 -53.96
N GLU A 1144 -88.34 -21.58 -52.63
CA GLU A 1144 -89.24 -20.80 -51.78
C GLU A 1144 -88.94 -19.30 -51.80
N VAL A 1145 -87.72 -18.89 -52.15
CA VAL A 1145 -87.27 -17.49 -52.09
C VAL A 1145 -87.19 -16.83 -53.47
N ASP A 1146 -86.52 -17.45 -54.45
CA ASP A 1146 -86.35 -16.90 -55.81
C ASP A 1146 -86.16 -18.00 -56.88
N ALA A 1147 -87.27 -18.60 -57.31
CA ALA A 1147 -87.28 -19.61 -58.37
C ALA A 1147 -86.84 -19.05 -59.74
N ALA A 1148 -87.03 -17.75 -60.01
CA ALA A 1148 -86.67 -17.13 -61.28
C ALA A 1148 -85.16 -16.97 -61.42
N ALA A 1149 -84.46 -16.60 -60.35
CA ALA A 1149 -83.00 -16.59 -60.31
C ALA A 1149 -82.41 -18.00 -60.44
N LEU A 1150 -83.04 -19.01 -59.83
CA LEU A 1150 -82.62 -20.41 -59.96
C LEU A 1150 -82.71 -20.91 -61.41
N LEU A 1151 -83.79 -20.57 -62.11
CA LEU A 1151 -83.93 -20.88 -63.54
C LEU A 1151 -82.81 -20.26 -64.39
N ARG A 1152 -82.48 -18.99 -64.13
CA ARG A 1152 -81.38 -18.29 -64.82
C ARG A 1152 -80.04 -18.96 -64.55
N LEU A 1153 -79.79 -19.40 -63.31
CA LEU A 1153 -78.57 -20.13 -62.97
C LEU A 1153 -78.47 -21.46 -63.73
N TYR A 1154 -79.53 -22.27 -63.80
CA TYR A 1154 -79.50 -23.50 -64.58
C TYR A 1154 -79.28 -23.26 -66.08
N LEU A 1155 -79.90 -22.23 -66.65
CA LEU A 1155 -79.69 -21.83 -68.04
C LEU A 1155 -78.25 -21.35 -68.29
N ASN A 1156 -77.66 -20.60 -67.37
CA ASN A 1156 -76.29 -20.09 -67.52
C ASN A 1156 -75.22 -21.19 -67.51
N TYR A 1157 -75.51 -22.37 -66.95
CA TYR A 1157 -74.59 -23.51 -66.89
C TYR A 1157 -75.06 -24.72 -67.72
N ASP A 1158 -75.92 -24.50 -68.73
CA ASP A 1158 -76.43 -25.52 -69.67
C ASP A 1158 -77.12 -26.75 -69.01
N GLN A 1159 -77.68 -26.60 -67.80
CA GLN A 1159 -78.46 -27.64 -67.11
C GLN A 1159 -79.93 -27.63 -67.59
N LEU A 1160 -80.13 -27.94 -68.88
CA LEU A 1160 -81.44 -27.84 -69.54
C LEU A 1160 -82.51 -28.77 -68.95
N GLU A 1161 -82.11 -29.96 -68.45
CA GLU A 1161 -83.02 -30.94 -67.87
C GLU A 1161 -83.59 -30.44 -66.53
N SER A 1162 -82.73 -30.04 -65.60
CA SER A 1162 -83.14 -29.46 -64.32
C SER A 1162 -83.87 -28.11 -64.48
N ALA A 1163 -83.51 -27.32 -65.49
CA ALA A 1163 -84.25 -26.11 -65.85
C ALA A 1163 -85.68 -26.41 -66.31
N ALA A 1164 -85.85 -27.43 -67.18
CA ALA A 1164 -87.16 -27.87 -67.63
C ALA A 1164 -88.01 -28.43 -66.48
N GLU A 1165 -87.42 -29.24 -65.60
CA GLU A 1165 -88.09 -29.75 -64.39
C GLU A 1165 -88.52 -28.62 -63.43
N LEU A 1166 -87.67 -27.60 -63.25
CA LEU A 1166 -88.00 -26.43 -62.44
C LEU A 1166 -89.17 -25.64 -63.06
N VAL A 1167 -89.18 -25.43 -64.38
CA VAL A 1167 -90.26 -24.72 -65.08
C VAL A 1167 -91.56 -25.52 -65.01
N LEU A 1168 -91.52 -26.83 -65.26
CA LEU A 1168 -92.69 -27.70 -65.15
C LEU A 1168 -93.26 -27.68 -63.73
N GLY A 1169 -92.40 -27.80 -62.72
CA GLY A 1169 -92.80 -27.70 -61.31
C GLY A 1169 -93.34 -26.32 -60.92
N TYR A 1170 -92.77 -25.24 -61.46
CA TYR A 1170 -93.24 -23.87 -61.22
C TYR A 1170 -94.60 -23.61 -61.89
N VAL A 1171 -94.82 -24.14 -63.10
CA VAL A 1171 -96.12 -24.11 -63.79
C VAL A 1171 -97.17 -24.92 -63.02
N ASP A 1172 -96.82 -26.13 -62.54
CA ASP A 1172 -97.70 -26.93 -61.69
C ASP A 1172 -98.05 -26.23 -60.36
N ALA A 1173 -97.08 -25.52 -59.77
CA ALA A 1173 -97.29 -24.70 -58.58
C ALA A 1173 -98.22 -23.50 -58.83
N LEU A 1174 -98.10 -22.82 -59.98
CA LEU A 1174 -99.04 -21.78 -60.41
C LEU A 1174 -100.45 -22.34 -60.66
N LEU A 1175 -100.54 -23.60 -61.13
CA LEU A 1175 -101.80 -24.34 -61.32
C LEU A 1175 -102.37 -24.93 -60.01
N GLY A 1176 -101.72 -24.68 -58.87
CA GLY A 1176 -102.21 -25.02 -57.54
C GLY A 1176 -101.71 -26.35 -56.95
N LYS A 1177 -100.85 -27.10 -57.67
CA LYS A 1177 -100.23 -28.33 -57.15
C LYS A 1177 -98.84 -28.03 -56.61
N GLY A 1178 -98.64 -28.18 -55.30
CA GLY A 1178 -97.31 -27.97 -54.69
C GLY A 1178 -96.88 -26.50 -54.59
N HIS A 1179 -97.82 -25.56 -54.59
CA HIS A 1179 -97.55 -24.11 -54.46
C HIS A 1179 -96.72 -23.74 -53.21
N GLN A 1180 -96.81 -24.55 -52.15
CA GLN A 1180 -96.02 -24.39 -50.92
C GLN A 1180 -94.51 -24.52 -51.17
N TYR A 1181 -94.09 -25.35 -52.14
CA TYR A 1181 -92.67 -25.59 -52.46
C TYR A 1181 -91.99 -24.41 -53.19
N PHE A 1182 -92.74 -23.37 -53.56
CA PHE A 1182 -92.24 -22.18 -54.28
C PHE A 1182 -92.55 -20.87 -53.53
N GLY A 1183 -92.97 -20.94 -52.26
CA GLY A 1183 -93.26 -19.75 -51.44
C GLY A 1183 -94.43 -18.90 -51.94
N ILE A 1184 -95.33 -19.47 -52.77
CA ILE A 1184 -96.47 -18.75 -53.36
C ILE A 1184 -97.66 -18.80 -52.40
N GLU A 1185 -97.95 -17.69 -51.71
CA GLU A 1185 -99.04 -17.60 -50.72
C GLU A 1185 -100.45 -17.57 -51.34
N VAL A 1186 -100.60 -17.12 -52.60
CA VAL A 1186 -101.91 -17.02 -53.28
C VAL A 1186 -101.82 -17.50 -54.74
N CYS A 1187 -102.51 -18.60 -55.06
CA CYS A 1187 -102.68 -19.06 -56.45
C CYS A 1187 -103.50 -18.03 -57.25
N SER A 1188 -102.89 -17.37 -58.22
CA SER A 1188 -103.56 -16.44 -59.13
C SER A 1188 -103.63 -17.00 -60.55
N LEU A 1189 -104.46 -18.03 -60.76
CA LEU A 1189 -104.93 -18.42 -62.09
C LEU A 1189 -106.44 -18.71 -62.05
N THR A 1190 -107.23 -17.65 -61.97
CA THR A 1190 -108.55 -17.64 -62.61
C THR A 1190 -108.36 -17.34 -64.10
N THR A 1191 -108.82 -18.29 -64.93
CA THR A 1191 -109.25 -18.12 -66.33
C THR A 1191 -108.24 -17.67 -67.38
N ILE A 1192 -107.73 -18.62 -68.18
CA ILE A 1192 -107.55 -18.41 -69.62
C ILE A 1192 -108.00 -19.69 -70.34
N THR A 1193 -109.09 -19.58 -71.09
CA THR A 1193 -109.59 -20.57 -72.07
C THR A 1193 -108.98 -20.24 -73.43
N ILE A 1194 -108.41 -21.25 -74.10
CA ILE A 1194 -108.96 -21.86 -75.33
C ILE A 1194 -108.75 -23.37 -75.20
#